data_AF-A0AAX2DYY5-F1
#
_entry.id   AF-A0AAX2DYY5-F1
#
_cell.length_a   1.000
_cell.length_b   1.000
_cell.length_c   1.000
_cell.angle_alpha   90.00
_cell.angle_beta   90.00
_cell.angle_gamma   90.00
#
_symmetry.space_group_name_H-M   'P 1'
#
loop_
_entity.id
_entity.type
_entity.pdbx_description
1 polymer ?
#
loop_
_entity_poly.entity_id
_entity_poly.type
_entity_poly.pdbx_seq_one_letter_code
_entity_poly.pdbx_strand_id
1 'polypeptide(L)'
;MSASSIPLESEVAAWLVQLIESEGLHDAIAGKEALVSIAEGVRQAHFIPSFGIDYRSRLASADAAEHVLNQLTFLEIISVNMSISLTTGEVLRPDILCFNPESRTLVVFEIKRAAETERQTVTELGGYEQELRNLLPFVGDYDICFVVVATEWSTLLNHAVGALNAWSGKRCLALKLALDVPGKDLSLSCHLPEAWHLTGSLALAPEALQTINLYLAEDDPDMDENWPPRSVITAMDVIARAGDRGGSHGFMMLWKDVNGMGRGVWGLTLCGIDPYAMYAWWRDHGLPQRDSDIALFFDKNLEDMPGLVPSSVFAHVDEARTLLSDRYDLELGDAFSWEMQLKALRMQALPRRFEFWGSLGQYAQKFVCNPSVRDRYMPYIGHNDLDWTDPDVALPLIQNLAQGTPFSGGQIRCSDAFKAGTAIGTLIIALRNAAASEAAALKLEPFVCWSQYEALRYAIEMQQISVGTDDIDEPIPTLTNNPQQRLQAAEAMRLWIFSHLLGDDHPFHQHCFELGCSGPFLFGDLALRLGYQLPREPRGHMLGELREIMKRAIPKVAASVGYQVRSEEYKAFADYLSPYLDIGSCHDETSVGTAVDAMPDDELIAQFPKQILKGIDSIIPVVFHQAKAVPISAVDWDWLKAGIRALYDAGNHHGAVIRQLDGTIGTGCVDRGMTGLLVPISDPNEEVYFYDNLAGHAIMAKITWQKLIETVTSD
;
A
#
# COMPACT_ATOMS: atom_id res chain seq x y z
N MET A 1 -7.33 14.35 -50.96
CA MET A 1 -6.71 14.51 -49.63
C MET A 1 -5.40 13.74 -49.68
N SER A 2 -4.26 14.44 -49.77
CA SER A 2 -2.95 13.82 -49.87
C SER A 2 -2.51 13.31 -48.50
N ALA A 3 -2.13 12.04 -48.41
CA ALA A 3 -1.47 11.48 -47.23
C ALA A 3 -0.24 12.35 -46.90
N SER A 4 -0.19 12.93 -45.69
CA SER A 4 1.05 13.56 -45.21
C SER A 4 2.05 12.43 -45.00
N SER A 5 3.09 12.37 -45.84
CA SER A 5 4.08 11.30 -45.77
C SER A 5 4.87 11.40 -44.45
N ILE A 6 4.76 10.37 -43.62
CA ILE A 6 5.60 10.21 -42.41
C ILE A 6 7.08 10.27 -42.85
N PRO A 7 7.91 11.16 -42.27
CA PRO A 7 9.33 11.34 -42.65
C PRO A 7 10.10 10.04 -42.56
N LEU A 8 11.15 9.85 -43.38
CA LEU A 8 12.00 8.64 -43.34
C LEU A 8 12.76 8.54 -42.01
N GLU A 9 13.11 7.33 -41.60
CA GLU A 9 13.86 7.08 -40.36
C GLU A 9 15.20 7.81 -40.37
N SER A 10 15.89 7.77 -41.51
CA SER A 10 17.12 8.52 -41.74
C SER A 10 16.94 10.04 -41.70
N GLU A 11 15.75 10.56 -42.06
CA GLU A 11 15.46 12.00 -41.96
C GLU A 11 15.25 12.41 -40.49
N VAL A 12 14.55 11.58 -39.71
CA VAL A 12 14.35 11.80 -38.27
C VAL A 12 15.69 11.69 -37.53
N ALA A 13 16.49 10.66 -37.82
CA ALA A 13 17.83 10.50 -37.23
C ALA A 13 18.73 11.70 -37.55
N ALA A 14 18.76 12.17 -38.81
CA ALA A 14 19.53 13.36 -39.18
C ALA A 14 19.07 14.63 -38.46
N TRP A 15 17.76 14.79 -38.26
CA TRP A 15 17.21 15.91 -37.50
C TRP A 15 17.57 15.83 -36.01
N LEU A 16 17.48 14.65 -35.39
CA LEU A 16 17.91 14.43 -34.01
C LEU A 16 19.42 14.70 -33.84
N VAL A 17 20.25 14.27 -34.77
CA VAL A 17 21.69 14.57 -34.79
C VAL A 17 21.93 16.08 -34.78
N GLN A 18 21.21 16.86 -35.60
CA GLN A 18 21.34 18.32 -35.59
C GLN A 18 20.93 18.94 -34.25
N LEU A 19 19.87 18.44 -33.62
CA LEU A 19 19.46 18.90 -32.29
C LEU A 19 20.50 18.55 -31.21
N ILE A 20 21.13 17.38 -31.30
CA ILE A 20 22.19 16.95 -30.38
C ILE A 20 23.44 17.82 -30.56
N GLU A 21 23.91 18.00 -31.79
CA GLU A 21 25.10 18.81 -32.10
C GLU A 21 24.93 20.30 -31.76
N SER A 22 23.68 20.79 -31.76
CA SER A 22 23.36 22.17 -31.36
C SER A 22 23.01 22.32 -29.88
N GLU A 23 23.12 21.26 -29.09
CA GLU A 23 22.75 21.21 -27.67
C GLU A 23 21.27 21.62 -27.42
N GLY A 24 20.42 21.49 -28.46
CA GLY A 24 19.02 21.90 -28.43
C GLY A 24 18.03 20.76 -28.20
N LEU A 25 18.48 19.50 -28.13
CA LEU A 25 17.59 18.34 -28.02
C LEU A 25 16.70 18.39 -26.79
N HIS A 26 17.29 18.62 -25.61
CA HIS A 26 16.52 18.70 -24.37
C HIS A 26 15.40 19.74 -24.48
N ASP A 27 15.71 20.93 -25.00
CA ASP A 27 14.77 22.04 -25.12
C ASP A 27 13.70 21.82 -26.19
N ALA A 28 14.01 21.04 -27.24
CA ALA A 28 13.07 20.68 -28.30
C ALA A 28 11.99 19.67 -27.84
N ILE A 29 12.18 18.97 -26.72
CA ILE A 29 11.22 18.01 -26.19
C ILE A 29 10.16 18.75 -25.36
N ALA A 30 8.91 18.67 -25.78
CA ALA A 30 7.76 19.23 -25.06
C ALA A 30 7.20 18.26 -24.00
N GLY A 31 6.53 18.79 -22.97
CA GLY A 31 5.80 17.99 -21.98
C GLY A 31 6.67 17.36 -20.88
N LYS A 32 7.92 17.82 -20.72
CA LYS A 32 8.87 17.34 -19.71
C LYS A 32 8.37 17.64 -18.30
N GLU A 33 7.83 18.83 -18.10
CA GLU A 33 7.38 19.36 -16.81
C GLU A 33 6.26 18.49 -16.22
N ALA A 34 5.36 17.98 -17.06
CA ALA A 34 4.30 17.08 -16.64
C ALA A 34 4.87 15.77 -16.08
N LEU A 35 5.85 15.15 -16.75
CA LEU A 35 6.48 13.93 -16.27
C LEU A 35 7.29 14.14 -14.97
N VAL A 36 8.05 15.23 -14.92
CA VAL A 36 8.82 15.59 -13.72
C VAL A 36 7.87 15.82 -12.54
N SER A 37 6.74 16.48 -12.76
CA SER A 37 5.75 16.73 -11.70
C SER A 37 5.14 15.44 -11.11
N ILE A 38 5.01 14.37 -11.90
CA ILE A 38 4.55 13.05 -11.44
C ILE A 38 5.59 12.43 -10.50
N ALA A 39 6.86 12.44 -10.92
CA ALA A 39 7.97 11.89 -10.12
C ALA A 39 8.21 12.70 -8.83
N GLU A 40 8.13 14.03 -8.91
CA GLU A 40 8.26 14.94 -7.77
C GLU A 40 7.06 14.89 -6.83
N GLY A 41 5.84 14.68 -7.35
CA GLY A 41 4.60 14.65 -6.57
C GLY A 41 4.65 13.67 -5.40
N VAL A 42 5.24 12.49 -5.62
CA VAL A 42 5.41 11.46 -4.58
C VAL A 42 6.50 11.81 -3.55
N ARG A 43 7.41 12.73 -3.89
CA ARG A 43 8.52 13.19 -3.04
C ARG A 43 8.19 14.46 -2.24
N GLN A 44 6.96 14.98 -2.34
CA GLN A 44 6.57 16.24 -1.71
C GLN A 44 6.48 16.15 -0.18
N ALA A 45 6.75 17.30 0.48
CA ALA A 45 6.76 17.45 1.93
C ALA A 45 5.38 17.43 2.60
N HIS A 46 4.29 17.24 1.84
CA HIS A 46 2.93 17.12 2.37
C HIS A 46 2.22 15.81 2.00
N PHE A 47 2.93 14.85 1.40
CA PHE A 47 2.35 13.58 0.95
C PHE A 47 2.96 12.40 1.72
N ILE A 48 2.09 11.59 2.36
CA ILE A 48 2.49 10.32 2.96
C ILE A 48 2.44 9.24 1.88
N PRO A 49 3.56 8.60 1.51
CA PRO A 49 3.55 7.58 0.46
C PRO A 49 2.66 6.39 0.83
N SER A 50 1.76 6.02 -0.08
CA SER A 50 0.97 4.78 0.01
C SER A 50 1.52 3.72 -0.93
N PHE A 51 1.43 2.43 -0.56
CA PHE A 51 1.77 1.34 -1.46
C PHE A 51 0.67 1.12 -2.50
N GLY A 52 0.79 1.79 -3.65
CA GLY A 52 -0.12 1.61 -4.78
C GLY A 52 0.51 0.73 -5.86
N ILE A 53 0.15 -0.55 -5.94
CA ILE A 53 0.62 -1.42 -7.04
C ILE A 53 0.19 -0.85 -8.40
N ASP A 54 -1.01 -0.26 -8.45
CA ASP A 54 -1.57 0.34 -9.65
C ASP A 54 -0.75 1.53 -10.15
N TYR A 55 -0.24 2.35 -9.23
CA TYR A 55 0.52 3.54 -9.58
C TYR A 55 1.97 3.24 -9.94
N ARG A 56 2.46 2.04 -9.61
CA ARG A 56 3.89 1.73 -9.67
C ARG A 56 4.47 1.79 -11.08
N SER A 57 3.78 1.21 -12.07
CA SER A 57 4.27 1.20 -13.45
C SER A 57 4.35 2.62 -14.01
N ARG A 58 3.36 3.45 -13.68
CA ARG A 58 3.32 4.88 -14.06
C ARG A 58 4.48 5.64 -13.45
N LEU A 59 4.67 5.51 -12.13
CA LEU A 59 5.76 6.16 -11.42
C LEU A 59 7.14 5.71 -11.93
N ALA A 60 7.32 4.41 -12.19
CA ALA A 60 8.58 3.90 -12.74
C ALA A 60 8.89 4.46 -14.12
N SER A 61 7.88 4.64 -14.97
CA SER A 61 8.06 5.30 -16.27
C SER A 61 8.36 6.79 -16.15
N ALA A 62 7.74 7.49 -15.19
CA ALA A 62 8.03 8.90 -14.92
C ALA A 62 9.45 9.10 -14.35
N ASP A 63 9.83 8.31 -13.34
CA ASP A 63 11.19 8.29 -12.75
C ASP A 63 12.25 7.97 -13.82
N ALA A 64 11.96 7.02 -14.72
CA ALA A 64 12.86 6.68 -15.83
C ALA A 64 12.98 7.83 -16.84
N ALA A 65 11.86 8.45 -17.21
CA ALA A 65 11.86 9.57 -18.15
C ALA A 65 12.60 10.79 -17.59
N GLU A 66 12.35 11.17 -16.34
CA GLU A 66 13.07 12.24 -15.64
C GLU A 66 14.57 11.99 -15.64
N HIS A 67 15.00 10.77 -15.28
CA HIS A 67 16.41 10.41 -15.28
C HIS A 67 17.05 10.57 -16.66
N VAL A 68 16.41 10.03 -17.72
CA VAL A 68 16.95 10.10 -19.08
C VAL A 68 16.96 11.54 -19.60
N LEU A 69 15.91 12.33 -19.36
CA LEU A 69 15.85 13.74 -19.75
C LEU A 69 17.04 14.53 -19.20
N ASN A 70 17.41 14.28 -17.94
CA ASN A 70 18.59 14.90 -17.32
C ASN A 70 19.92 14.53 -18.02
N GLN A 71 19.96 13.43 -18.78
CA GLN A 71 21.14 13.04 -19.56
C GLN A 71 21.20 13.70 -20.94
N LEU A 72 20.11 14.29 -21.44
CA LEU A 72 20.03 14.80 -22.83
C LEU A 72 20.55 16.23 -23.01
N THR A 73 20.94 16.91 -21.93
CA THR A 73 21.42 18.31 -21.96
C THR A 73 22.74 18.45 -22.70
N PHE A 74 23.65 17.49 -22.54
CA PHE A 74 24.96 17.50 -23.18
C PHE A 74 25.33 16.10 -23.66
N LEU A 75 25.40 15.90 -24.97
CA LEU A 75 25.61 14.61 -25.61
C LEU A 75 26.68 14.69 -26.70
N GLU A 76 27.63 13.76 -26.66
CA GLU A 76 28.59 13.49 -27.72
C GLU A 76 28.13 12.27 -28.53
N ILE A 77 28.03 12.42 -29.86
CA ILE A 77 27.63 11.32 -30.74
C ILE A 77 28.81 10.36 -30.92
N ILE A 78 28.61 9.08 -30.57
CA ILE A 78 29.55 7.99 -30.85
C ILE A 78 29.34 7.43 -32.25
N SER A 79 28.08 7.14 -32.60
CA SER A 79 27.74 6.55 -33.89
C SER A 79 26.31 6.87 -34.32
N VAL A 80 26.07 6.86 -35.63
CA VAL A 80 24.74 7.08 -36.25
C VAL A 80 24.53 5.98 -37.30
N ASN A 81 23.58 5.08 -37.07
CA ASN A 81 23.26 3.94 -37.95
C ASN A 81 24.52 3.15 -38.38
N MET A 82 25.45 2.94 -37.44
CA MET A 82 26.64 2.12 -37.64
C MET A 82 26.63 0.92 -36.72
N SER A 83 27.24 -0.19 -37.18
CA SER A 83 27.31 -1.39 -36.35
C SER A 83 28.20 -1.11 -35.14
N ILE A 84 27.69 -1.39 -33.94
CA ILE A 84 28.46 -1.34 -32.69
C ILE A 84 29.05 -2.70 -32.30
N SER A 85 28.80 -3.75 -33.10
CA SER A 85 29.33 -5.09 -32.83
C SER A 85 30.85 -5.14 -32.92
N LEU A 86 31.47 -5.73 -31.90
CA LEU A 86 32.87 -6.06 -31.79
C LEU A 86 33.23 -7.32 -32.61
N THR A 87 32.23 -8.12 -32.98
CA THR A 87 32.41 -9.39 -33.71
C THR A 87 32.25 -9.19 -35.21
N THR A 88 33.23 -9.68 -35.97
CA THR A 88 33.15 -9.63 -37.44
C THR A 88 32.00 -10.50 -37.95
N GLY A 89 31.10 -9.89 -38.75
CA GLY A 89 29.96 -10.58 -39.37
C GLY A 89 28.63 -10.38 -38.64
N GLU A 90 28.65 -9.83 -37.42
CA GLU A 90 27.46 -9.43 -36.68
C GLU A 90 27.11 -7.96 -36.97
N VAL A 91 25.81 -7.65 -36.97
CA VAL A 91 25.31 -6.31 -37.29
C VAL A 91 24.29 -5.88 -36.24
N LEU A 92 24.69 -4.91 -35.41
CA LEU A 92 23.86 -4.29 -34.38
C LEU A 92 23.94 -2.78 -34.56
N ARG A 93 22.89 -2.17 -35.10
CA ARG A 93 22.90 -0.77 -35.55
C ARG A 93 21.86 0.04 -34.80
N PRO A 94 22.20 0.62 -33.63
CA PRO A 94 21.35 1.64 -33.05
C PRO A 94 21.25 2.83 -34.01
N ASP A 95 20.11 3.53 -34.00
CA ASP A 95 19.93 4.72 -34.85
C ASP A 95 20.91 5.81 -34.49
N ILE A 96 21.05 6.07 -33.18
CA ILE A 96 22.05 6.99 -32.64
C ILE A 96 22.56 6.42 -31.32
N LEU A 97 23.87 6.35 -31.16
CA LEU A 97 24.52 6.10 -29.88
C LEU A 97 25.24 7.37 -29.45
N CYS A 98 24.90 7.86 -28.26
CA CYS A 98 25.52 9.03 -27.65
C CYS A 98 26.17 8.70 -26.31
N PHE A 99 27.02 9.60 -25.84
CA PHE A 99 27.62 9.59 -24.52
C PHE A 99 27.44 10.96 -23.88
N ASN A 100 26.94 11.00 -22.66
CA ASN A 100 26.99 12.20 -21.83
C ASN A 100 28.30 12.18 -21.03
N PRO A 101 29.27 13.07 -21.32
CA PRO A 101 30.56 13.05 -20.63
C PRO A 101 30.52 13.62 -19.21
N GLU A 102 29.49 14.37 -18.83
CA GLU A 102 29.33 14.90 -17.46
C GLU A 102 28.92 13.80 -16.49
N SER A 103 27.91 13.01 -16.87
CA SER A 103 27.40 11.89 -16.07
C SER A 103 28.06 10.54 -16.38
N ARG A 104 28.81 10.46 -17.49
CA ARG A 104 29.40 9.24 -18.05
C ARG A 104 28.36 8.18 -18.42
N THR A 105 27.22 8.62 -18.93
CA THR A 105 26.08 7.78 -19.30
C THR A 105 26.03 7.55 -20.80
N LEU A 106 25.76 6.33 -21.24
CA LEU A 106 25.47 5.99 -22.63
C LEU A 106 23.98 6.19 -22.92
N VAL A 107 23.66 6.81 -24.05
CA VAL A 107 22.27 7.04 -24.47
C VAL A 107 22.05 6.44 -25.87
N VAL A 108 21.17 5.44 -25.94
CA VAL A 108 20.85 4.71 -27.16
C VAL A 108 19.49 5.18 -27.68
N PHE A 109 19.45 5.70 -28.90
CA PHE A 109 18.21 6.09 -29.57
C PHE A 109 17.77 5.00 -30.53
N GLU A 110 16.46 4.77 -30.54
CA GLU A 110 15.78 3.85 -31.46
C GLU A 110 14.49 4.51 -31.97
N ILE A 111 14.31 4.54 -33.29
CA ILE A 111 13.25 5.28 -33.98
C ILE A 111 12.27 4.30 -34.62
N LYS A 112 10.99 4.39 -34.25
CA LYS A 112 9.90 3.52 -34.76
C LYS A 112 8.87 4.32 -35.55
N ARG A 113 8.71 3.95 -36.83
CA ARG A 113 7.81 4.65 -37.78
C ARG A 113 6.50 3.93 -38.08
N ALA A 114 6.44 2.62 -37.81
CA ALA A 114 5.29 1.79 -38.16
C ALA A 114 5.06 0.70 -37.12
N ALA A 115 3.78 0.41 -36.85
CA ALA A 115 3.34 -0.59 -35.88
C ALA A 115 3.97 -1.98 -36.08
N GLU A 116 4.32 -2.34 -37.32
CA GLU A 116 4.93 -3.64 -37.66
C GLU A 116 6.37 -3.80 -37.13
N THR A 117 7.11 -2.70 -37.01
CA THR A 117 8.53 -2.68 -36.57
C THR A 117 8.68 -2.67 -35.04
N GLU A 118 7.60 -2.43 -34.31
CA GLU A 118 7.63 -2.31 -32.85
C GLU A 118 7.89 -3.64 -32.14
N ARG A 119 7.58 -4.78 -32.79
CA ARG A 119 7.78 -6.14 -32.26
C ARG A 119 9.24 -6.49 -31.99
N GLN A 120 10.19 -5.73 -32.56
CA GLN A 120 11.63 -6.00 -32.43
C GLN A 120 12.32 -5.07 -31.42
N THR A 121 11.66 -3.99 -30.99
CA THR A 121 12.26 -2.93 -30.16
C THR A 121 12.97 -3.48 -28.92
N VAL A 122 12.31 -4.31 -28.11
CA VAL A 122 12.92 -4.86 -26.87
C VAL A 122 14.14 -5.74 -27.19
N THR A 123 14.05 -6.52 -28.27
CA THR A 123 15.12 -7.41 -28.71
C THR A 123 16.33 -6.61 -29.21
N GLU A 124 16.10 -5.52 -29.95
CA GLU A 124 17.15 -4.62 -30.42
C GLU A 124 17.84 -3.90 -29.26
N LEU A 125 17.05 -3.28 -28.36
CA LEU A 125 17.59 -2.60 -27.19
C LEU A 125 18.42 -3.55 -26.31
N GLY A 126 17.94 -4.78 -26.08
CA GLY A 126 18.68 -5.81 -25.36
C GLY A 126 19.97 -6.26 -26.08
N GLY A 127 19.93 -6.36 -27.42
CA GLY A 127 21.11 -6.64 -28.23
C GLY A 127 22.17 -5.53 -28.14
N TYR A 128 21.74 -4.28 -28.22
CA TYR A 128 22.63 -3.12 -28.07
C TYR A 128 23.22 -3.06 -26.66
N GLU A 129 22.40 -3.27 -25.62
CA GLU A 129 22.88 -3.31 -24.25
C GLU A 129 23.97 -4.38 -24.05
N GLN A 130 23.73 -5.59 -24.56
CA GLN A 130 24.70 -6.67 -24.45
C GLN A 130 26.03 -6.30 -25.12
N GLU A 131 25.98 -5.65 -26.28
CA GLU A 131 27.19 -5.25 -27.00
C GLU A 131 27.95 -4.14 -26.27
N LEU A 132 27.23 -3.17 -25.70
CA LEU A 132 27.83 -2.15 -24.84
C LEU A 132 28.47 -2.78 -23.58
N ARG A 133 27.86 -3.82 -23.02
CA ARG A 133 28.43 -4.59 -21.90
C ARG A 133 29.62 -5.46 -22.29
N ASN A 134 29.68 -5.94 -23.53
CA ASN A 134 30.87 -6.61 -24.06
C ASN A 134 32.07 -5.64 -24.11
N LEU A 135 31.83 -4.38 -24.44
CA LEU A 135 32.84 -3.32 -24.42
C LEU A 135 33.17 -2.83 -23.00
N LEU A 136 32.14 -2.70 -22.15
CA LEU A 136 32.22 -2.15 -20.80
C LEU A 136 31.64 -3.15 -19.77
N PRO A 137 32.34 -4.27 -19.50
CA PRO A 137 31.91 -5.21 -18.47
C PRO A 137 31.94 -4.47 -17.14
N PHE A 138 30.80 -4.39 -16.43
CA PHE A 138 30.53 -3.60 -15.20
C PHE A 138 29.84 -2.23 -15.38
N VAL A 139 29.47 -1.81 -16.59
CA VAL A 139 28.56 -0.66 -16.74
C VAL A 139 27.23 -0.94 -16.01
N GLY A 140 26.75 0.01 -15.20
CA GLY A 140 25.52 -0.15 -14.45
C GLY A 140 24.28 -0.04 -15.34
N ASP A 141 23.17 -0.64 -14.93
CA ASP A 141 21.87 -0.46 -15.62
C ASP A 141 21.41 1.00 -15.66
N TYR A 142 21.84 1.78 -14.67
CA TYR A 142 21.53 3.22 -14.56
C TYR A 142 22.36 4.07 -15.54
N ASP A 143 23.48 3.53 -16.04
CA ASP A 143 24.45 4.20 -16.91
C ASP A 143 24.23 3.89 -18.40
N ILE A 144 23.23 3.07 -18.73
CA ILE A 144 22.73 2.85 -20.08
C ILE A 144 21.28 3.32 -20.13
N CYS A 145 21.05 4.42 -20.83
CA CYS A 145 19.74 5.01 -21.05
C CYS A 145 19.27 4.70 -22.47
N PHE A 146 17.96 4.49 -22.62
CA PHE A 146 17.30 4.29 -23.90
C PHE A 146 16.37 5.46 -24.19
N VAL A 147 16.29 5.85 -25.45
CA VAL A 147 15.30 6.81 -25.96
C VAL A 147 14.59 6.16 -27.14
N VAL A 148 13.31 5.86 -26.97
CA VAL A 148 12.48 5.34 -28.05
C VAL A 148 11.64 6.48 -28.62
N VAL A 149 11.86 6.79 -29.90
CA VAL A 149 11.12 7.82 -30.63
C VAL A 149 10.14 7.14 -31.55
N ALA A 150 8.83 7.35 -31.35
CA ALA A 150 7.82 6.69 -32.16
C ALA A 150 6.76 7.66 -32.70
N THR A 151 6.32 7.45 -33.93
CA THR A 151 5.18 8.21 -34.51
C THR A 151 3.85 7.76 -33.92
N GLU A 152 3.75 6.47 -33.61
CA GLU A 152 2.60 5.86 -32.95
C GLU A 152 3.10 5.01 -31.78
N TRP A 153 2.29 4.94 -30.72
CA TRP A 153 2.58 4.14 -29.54
C TRP A 153 1.53 3.05 -29.43
N SER A 154 1.77 1.91 -30.10
CA SER A 154 0.82 0.79 -30.01
C SER A 154 0.77 0.18 -28.61
N THR A 155 -0.22 -0.67 -28.37
CA THR A 155 -0.30 -1.47 -27.13
C THR A 155 0.99 -2.25 -26.90
N LEU A 156 1.58 -2.88 -27.92
CA LEU A 156 2.78 -3.69 -27.70
C LEU A 156 3.98 -2.82 -27.28
N LEU A 157 4.17 -1.67 -27.92
CA LEU A 157 5.28 -0.77 -27.60
C LEU A 157 5.11 -0.14 -26.20
N ASN A 158 3.88 0.24 -25.83
CA ASN A 158 3.56 0.70 -24.48
C ASN A 158 3.89 -0.38 -23.43
N HIS A 159 3.45 -1.62 -23.65
CA HIS A 159 3.72 -2.73 -22.73
C HIS A 159 5.20 -3.07 -22.66
N ALA A 160 5.92 -3.01 -23.77
CA ALA A 160 7.36 -3.23 -23.84
C ALA A 160 8.13 -2.21 -23.01
N VAL A 161 7.95 -0.92 -23.27
CA VAL A 161 8.66 0.15 -22.56
C VAL A 161 8.24 0.23 -21.10
N GLY A 162 6.93 0.09 -20.83
CA GLY A 162 6.40 0.02 -19.46
C GLY A 162 7.02 -1.13 -18.66
N ALA A 163 7.22 -2.30 -19.27
CA ALA A 163 7.86 -3.44 -18.62
C ALA A 163 9.37 -3.22 -18.38
N LEU A 164 10.08 -2.63 -19.34
CA LEU A 164 11.50 -2.27 -19.19
C LEU A 164 11.71 -1.34 -17.99
N ASN A 165 10.87 -0.31 -17.87
CA ASN A 165 10.96 0.67 -16.79
C ASN A 165 10.52 0.08 -15.44
N ALA A 166 9.36 -0.59 -15.38
CA ALA A 166 8.76 -1.02 -14.11
C ALA A 166 9.34 -2.33 -13.54
N TRP A 167 9.68 -3.29 -14.40
CA TRP A 167 10.01 -4.65 -13.98
C TRP A 167 11.46 -5.05 -14.25
N SER A 168 12.08 -4.49 -15.29
CA SER A 168 13.49 -4.73 -15.61
C SER A 168 14.45 -3.66 -15.06
N GLY A 169 13.92 -2.62 -14.42
CA GLY A 169 14.71 -1.55 -13.81
C GLY A 169 15.51 -0.71 -14.80
N LYS A 170 15.20 -0.77 -16.10
CA LYS A 170 15.89 -0.01 -17.15
C LYS A 170 15.40 1.44 -17.16
N ARG A 171 16.10 2.29 -17.91
CA ARG A 171 15.80 3.72 -18.06
C ARG A 171 15.48 4.03 -19.50
N CYS A 172 14.20 4.02 -19.85
CA CYS A 172 13.73 4.29 -21.19
C CYS A 172 12.81 5.51 -21.23
N LEU A 173 13.21 6.53 -21.99
CA LEU A 173 12.40 7.69 -22.33
C LEU A 173 11.59 7.39 -23.59
N ALA A 174 10.28 7.51 -23.46
CA ALA A 174 9.34 7.39 -24.57
C ALA A 174 9.03 8.78 -25.15
N LEU A 175 9.34 8.97 -26.43
CA LEU A 175 9.06 10.19 -27.17
C LEU A 175 8.06 9.93 -28.29
N LYS A 176 7.10 10.84 -28.45
CA LYS A 176 6.19 10.87 -29.60
C LYS A 176 6.71 11.86 -30.62
N LEU A 177 6.82 11.40 -31.87
CA LEU A 177 7.19 12.21 -33.03
C LEU A 177 5.93 12.67 -33.76
N ALA A 178 5.79 13.98 -33.98
CA ALA A 178 4.69 14.55 -34.76
C ALA A 178 5.19 15.52 -35.84
N LEU A 179 4.41 15.64 -36.91
CA LEU A 179 4.61 16.63 -37.98
C LEU A 179 3.70 17.83 -37.72
N ASP A 180 4.27 19.02 -37.56
CA ASP A 180 3.50 20.25 -37.42
C ASP A 180 3.22 20.86 -38.81
N VAL A 181 1.98 21.31 -39.07
CA VAL A 181 1.59 21.85 -40.39
C VAL A 181 0.82 23.17 -40.21
N PRO A 182 1.22 24.29 -40.87
CA PRO A 182 1.93 24.37 -42.16
C PRO A 182 3.34 25.00 -42.10
N GLY A 183 4.35 24.19 -42.44
CA GLY A 183 5.78 24.57 -42.50
C GLY A 183 6.76 23.38 -42.61
N LYS A 184 6.31 22.16 -42.21
CA LYS A 184 7.08 20.88 -42.16
C LYS A 184 8.15 20.81 -41.06
N ASP A 185 7.87 21.34 -39.88
CA ASP A 185 8.77 21.17 -38.74
C ASP A 185 8.40 19.90 -37.95
N LEU A 186 9.43 19.13 -37.57
CA LEU A 186 9.29 17.97 -36.70
C LEU A 186 9.18 18.43 -35.25
N SER A 187 8.37 17.74 -34.45
CA SER A 187 8.21 18.00 -33.02
C SER A 187 8.33 16.72 -32.21
N LEU A 188 8.89 16.85 -31.01
CA LEU A 188 9.00 15.77 -30.02
C LEU A 188 8.22 16.16 -28.78
N SER A 189 7.46 15.21 -28.25
CA SER A 189 6.86 15.34 -26.93
C SER A 189 7.09 14.08 -26.12
N CYS A 190 7.23 14.24 -24.81
CA CYS A 190 7.19 13.13 -23.88
C CYS A 190 5.89 12.31 -24.06
N HIS A 191 6.03 10.99 -24.06
CA HIS A 191 4.93 10.04 -24.00
C HIS A 191 5.10 9.22 -22.72
N LEU A 192 4.04 9.03 -21.95
CA LEU A 192 4.06 8.21 -20.74
C LEU A 192 3.51 6.82 -21.08
N PRO A 193 4.33 5.75 -21.04
CA PRO A 193 3.84 4.40 -21.32
C PRO A 193 2.87 3.93 -20.24
N GLU A 194 1.60 3.83 -20.60
CA GLU A 194 0.53 3.31 -19.74
C GLU A 194 0.21 1.87 -20.15
N ALA A 195 0.82 0.91 -19.44
CA ALA A 195 0.68 -0.52 -19.73
C ALA A 195 0.06 -1.32 -18.58
N TRP A 196 -0.10 -0.70 -17.42
CA TRP A 196 -0.68 -1.34 -16.25
C TRP A 196 -2.20 -1.31 -16.34
N HIS A 197 -2.82 -2.47 -16.07
CA HIS A 197 -4.26 -2.55 -15.94
C HIS A 197 -4.65 -2.35 -14.48
N LEU A 198 -5.43 -1.30 -14.20
CA LEU A 198 -5.84 -0.95 -12.84
C LEU A 198 -6.58 -2.11 -12.17
N THR A 199 -6.10 -2.51 -11.00
CA THR A 199 -6.73 -3.55 -10.17
C THR A 199 -7.74 -2.95 -9.20
N GLY A 200 -7.61 -1.65 -8.86
CA GLY A 200 -8.41 -1.00 -7.83
C GLY A 200 -7.96 -1.33 -6.41
N SER A 201 -6.85 -2.07 -6.24
CA SER A 201 -6.35 -2.47 -4.93
C SER A 201 -5.40 -1.44 -4.34
N LEU A 202 -5.68 -1.02 -3.11
CA LEU A 202 -4.86 -0.10 -2.33
C LEU A 202 -3.97 -0.80 -1.30
N ALA A 203 -4.08 -2.12 -1.18
CA ALA A 203 -3.35 -2.94 -0.21
C ALA A 203 -2.93 -4.30 -0.81
N LEU A 204 -2.09 -5.03 -0.08
CA LEU A 204 -1.81 -6.44 -0.36
C LEU A 204 -2.90 -7.30 0.28
N ALA A 205 -3.31 -8.36 -0.42
CA ALA A 205 -4.23 -9.34 0.15
C ALA A 205 -3.56 -10.04 1.36
N PRO A 206 -4.22 -10.13 2.54
CA PRO A 206 -3.68 -10.86 3.69
C PRO A 206 -3.26 -12.29 3.35
N GLU A 207 -4.01 -12.96 2.47
CA GLU A 207 -3.77 -14.31 2.00
C GLU A 207 -2.56 -14.41 1.07
N ALA A 208 -2.08 -13.30 0.51
CA ALA A 208 -0.87 -13.28 -0.31
C ALA A 208 0.42 -13.16 0.48
N LEU A 209 0.34 -12.77 1.76
CA LEU A 209 1.51 -12.68 2.64
C LEU A 209 1.84 -14.07 3.18
N GLN A 210 2.59 -14.86 2.42
CA GLN A 210 2.90 -16.24 2.75
C GLN A 210 4.25 -16.36 3.44
N THR A 211 4.27 -17.01 4.61
CA THR A 211 5.40 -17.02 5.52
C THR A 211 5.93 -18.40 5.82
N ILE A 212 7.23 -18.47 6.12
CA ILE A 212 7.90 -19.63 6.67
C ILE A 212 8.83 -19.20 7.81
N ASN A 213 8.92 -20.03 8.85
CA ASN A 213 9.90 -19.86 9.91
C ASN A 213 11.17 -20.64 9.60
N LEU A 214 12.33 -20.02 9.84
CA LEU A 214 13.62 -20.66 9.91
C LEU A 214 14.12 -20.55 11.36
N TYR A 215 14.11 -21.67 12.07
CA TYR A 215 14.66 -21.76 13.42
C TYR A 215 16.16 -22.03 13.33
N LEU A 216 16.93 -21.27 14.12
CA LEU A 216 18.37 -21.43 14.24
C LEU A 216 18.65 -22.26 15.49
N ALA A 217 18.54 -23.58 15.36
CA ALA A 217 18.69 -24.48 16.50
C ALA A 217 20.15 -24.58 16.94
N GLU A 218 20.36 -24.56 18.26
CA GLU A 218 21.67 -24.70 18.91
C GLU A 218 21.58 -25.83 19.96
N ASP A 219 22.64 -26.63 20.09
CA ASP A 219 22.68 -27.72 21.09
C ASP A 219 22.65 -27.19 22.54
N ASP A 220 23.29 -26.04 22.80
CA ASP A 220 23.36 -25.38 24.11
C ASP A 220 23.16 -23.86 23.95
N PRO A 221 21.91 -23.38 23.81
CA PRO A 221 21.61 -21.99 23.55
C PRO A 221 21.83 -21.09 24.79
N ASP A 222 22.57 -19.99 24.62
CA ASP A 222 22.68 -18.94 25.65
C ASP A 222 21.41 -18.07 25.66
N MET A 223 20.46 -18.44 26.51
CA MET A 223 19.18 -17.73 26.63
C MET A 223 19.31 -16.26 27.11
N ASP A 224 20.45 -15.90 27.71
CA ASP A 224 20.75 -14.53 28.13
C ASP A 224 21.30 -13.66 26.97
N GLU A 225 21.56 -14.25 25.79
CA GLU A 225 22.00 -13.52 24.60
C GLU A 225 20.92 -12.54 24.13
N ASN A 226 21.16 -11.24 24.31
CA ASN A 226 20.18 -10.20 24.00
C ASN A 226 20.40 -9.53 22.64
N TRP A 227 21.54 -9.80 22.00
CA TRP A 227 21.90 -9.20 20.72
C TRP A 227 22.10 -10.29 19.67
N PRO A 228 21.53 -10.12 18.47
CA PRO A 228 21.66 -11.11 17.42
C PRO A 228 23.12 -11.23 16.94
N PRO A 229 23.62 -12.45 16.71
CA PRO A 229 24.96 -12.67 16.17
C PRO A 229 25.13 -12.02 14.79
N ARG A 230 26.33 -11.49 14.53
CA ARG A 230 26.65 -10.83 13.25
C ARG A 230 26.48 -11.74 12.03
N SER A 231 26.66 -13.06 12.19
CA SER A 231 26.40 -14.04 11.14
C SER A 231 24.93 -14.09 10.76
N VAL A 232 24.01 -13.96 11.72
CA VAL A 232 22.56 -13.92 11.48
C VAL A 232 22.17 -12.63 10.77
N ILE A 233 22.71 -11.48 11.18
CA ILE A 233 22.48 -10.21 10.48
C ILE A 233 23.01 -10.26 9.05
N THR A 234 24.24 -10.74 8.86
CA THR A 234 24.81 -10.91 7.51
C THR A 234 23.98 -11.90 6.67
N ALA A 235 23.40 -12.94 7.26
CA ALA A 235 22.51 -13.87 6.57
C ALA A 235 21.23 -13.18 6.08
N MET A 236 20.63 -12.30 6.88
CA MET A 236 19.49 -11.48 6.44
C MET A 236 19.86 -10.63 5.20
N ASP A 237 21.02 -9.97 5.22
CA ASP A 237 21.50 -9.17 4.08
C ASP A 237 21.68 -10.03 2.82
N VAL A 238 22.23 -11.25 2.97
CA VAL A 238 22.41 -12.19 1.86
C VAL A 238 21.07 -12.60 1.26
N ILE A 239 20.09 -12.95 2.11
CA ILE A 239 18.74 -13.35 1.68
C ILE A 239 18.04 -12.19 0.97
N ALA A 240 18.06 -10.97 1.53
CA ALA A 240 17.41 -9.80 0.94
C ALA A 240 18.01 -9.45 -0.44
N ARG A 241 19.35 -9.45 -0.55
CA ARG A 241 20.05 -9.22 -1.82
C ARG A 241 19.78 -10.32 -2.84
N ALA A 242 19.62 -11.57 -2.40
CA ALA A 242 19.22 -12.67 -3.29
C ALA A 242 17.79 -12.45 -3.80
N GLY A 243 16.90 -11.95 -2.95
CA GLY A 243 15.56 -11.52 -3.31
C GLY A 243 15.55 -10.44 -4.38
N ASP A 244 16.32 -9.36 -4.18
CA ASP A 244 16.47 -8.26 -5.15
C ASP A 244 16.98 -8.77 -6.50
N ARG A 245 18.07 -9.56 -6.50
CA ARG A 245 18.64 -10.13 -7.74
C ARG A 245 17.66 -11.07 -8.45
N GLY A 246 16.86 -11.81 -7.68
CA GLY A 246 15.86 -12.74 -8.21
C GLY A 246 14.58 -12.07 -8.69
N GLY A 247 14.42 -10.75 -8.50
CA GLY A 247 13.17 -10.04 -8.79
C GLY A 247 12.00 -10.48 -7.90
N SER A 248 12.26 -11.12 -6.76
CA SER A 248 11.21 -11.52 -5.82
C SER A 248 10.86 -10.36 -4.88
N HIS A 249 9.74 -10.49 -4.15
CA HIS A 249 9.24 -9.43 -3.29
C HIS A 249 8.82 -10.00 -1.94
N GLY A 250 9.20 -9.34 -0.86
CA GLY A 250 8.92 -9.82 0.48
C GLY A 250 9.63 -9.06 1.58
N PHE A 251 9.53 -9.61 2.78
CA PHE A 251 10.21 -9.12 3.98
C PHE A 251 10.58 -10.28 4.89
N MET A 252 11.50 -10.06 5.81
CA MET A 252 11.83 -11.01 6.86
C MET A 252 11.93 -10.31 8.21
N MET A 253 11.62 -11.06 9.27
CA MET A 253 11.72 -10.63 10.64
C MET A 253 12.68 -11.53 11.40
N LEU A 254 13.69 -10.95 12.02
CA LEU A 254 14.50 -11.59 13.04
C LEU A 254 13.85 -11.39 14.40
N TRP A 255 13.74 -12.48 15.15
CA TRP A 255 13.15 -12.48 16.47
C TRP A 255 13.93 -13.35 17.45
N LYS A 256 13.86 -12.97 18.74
CA LYS A 256 14.37 -13.77 19.85
C LYS A 256 13.24 -14.64 20.39
N ASP A 257 13.48 -15.92 20.57
CA ASP A 257 12.59 -16.79 21.34
C ASP A 257 12.79 -16.57 22.83
N VAL A 258 11.72 -16.23 23.53
CA VAL A 258 11.71 -16.00 24.98
C VAL A 258 11.07 -17.15 25.74
N ASN A 259 10.19 -17.91 25.08
CA ASN A 259 9.41 -18.97 25.73
C ASN A 259 9.89 -20.39 25.35
N GLY A 260 10.97 -20.50 24.58
CA GLY A 260 11.66 -21.75 24.26
C GLY A 260 10.78 -22.74 23.51
N MET A 261 9.90 -22.22 22.63
CA MET A 261 9.07 -23.07 21.78
C MET A 261 9.82 -23.47 20.49
N GLY A 262 10.83 -22.71 20.10
CA GLY A 262 11.89 -23.06 19.15
C GLY A 262 13.10 -23.66 19.88
N ARG A 263 13.84 -24.54 19.19
CA ARG A 263 15.04 -25.21 19.72
C ARG A 263 16.30 -24.31 19.75
N GLY A 264 16.14 -22.99 19.84
CA GLY A 264 17.24 -22.02 19.78
C GLY A 264 16.83 -20.62 20.24
N VAL A 265 17.80 -19.71 20.38
CA VAL A 265 17.57 -18.32 20.84
C VAL A 265 16.97 -17.44 19.74
N TRP A 266 17.34 -17.72 18.49
CA TRP A 266 17.06 -16.85 17.34
C TRP A 266 16.23 -17.57 16.28
N GLY A 267 15.30 -16.84 15.68
CA GLY A 267 14.52 -17.32 14.54
C GLY A 267 14.34 -16.22 13.50
N LEU A 268 14.16 -16.64 12.24
CA LEU A 268 13.76 -15.78 11.15
C LEU A 268 12.35 -16.18 10.71
N THR A 269 11.47 -15.21 10.50
CA THR A 269 10.22 -15.42 9.76
C THR A 269 10.35 -14.70 8.42
N LEU A 270 10.33 -15.45 7.33
CA LEU A 270 10.40 -14.89 5.98
C LEU A 270 8.99 -14.86 5.39
N CYS A 271 8.62 -13.76 4.74
CA CYS A 271 7.37 -13.58 4.03
C CYS A 271 7.66 -13.31 2.55
N GLY A 272 7.11 -14.13 1.66
CA GLY A 272 7.05 -13.86 0.22
C GLY A 272 5.65 -13.46 -0.22
N ILE A 273 5.55 -12.64 -1.26
CA ILE A 273 4.25 -12.30 -1.86
C ILE A 273 3.84 -13.40 -2.83
N ASP A 274 2.71 -14.06 -2.57
CA ASP A 274 2.11 -15.03 -3.49
C ASP A 274 1.28 -14.33 -4.57
N PRO A 275 1.73 -14.33 -5.85
CA PRO A 275 1.00 -13.67 -6.92
C PRO A 275 -0.33 -14.35 -7.26
N TYR A 276 -0.53 -15.63 -6.94
CA TYR A 276 -1.77 -16.34 -7.23
C TYR A 276 -2.85 -16.02 -6.22
N ALA A 277 -2.49 -15.93 -4.93
CA ALA A 277 -3.39 -15.41 -3.90
C ALA A 277 -3.77 -13.94 -4.16
N MET A 278 -2.83 -13.12 -4.64
CA MET A 278 -3.15 -11.76 -5.10
C MET A 278 -4.15 -11.76 -6.27
N TYR A 279 -3.93 -12.60 -7.28
CA TYR A 279 -4.85 -12.72 -8.42
C TYR A 279 -6.26 -13.12 -7.98
N ALA A 280 -6.38 -14.14 -7.13
CA ALA A 280 -7.67 -14.58 -6.59
C ALA A 280 -8.39 -13.46 -5.84
N TRP A 281 -7.66 -12.75 -4.98
CA TRP A 281 -8.23 -11.64 -4.23
C TRP A 281 -8.69 -10.49 -5.15
N TRP A 282 -7.90 -10.12 -6.16
CA TRP A 282 -8.29 -9.09 -7.13
C TRP A 282 -9.48 -9.49 -7.99
N ARG A 283 -9.65 -10.78 -8.29
CA ARG A 283 -10.81 -11.26 -9.04
C ARG A 283 -12.11 -11.03 -8.28
N ASP A 284 -12.07 -11.17 -6.96
CA ASP A 284 -13.24 -11.03 -6.09
C ASP A 284 -13.49 -9.58 -5.62
N HIS A 285 -12.43 -8.78 -5.46
CA HIS A 285 -12.51 -7.46 -4.81
C HIS A 285 -12.06 -6.29 -5.69
N GLY A 286 -11.39 -6.57 -6.80
CA GLY A 286 -10.83 -5.56 -7.70
C GLY A 286 -11.79 -5.09 -8.78
N LEU A 287 -11.26 -4.32 -9.73
CA LEU A 287 -12.00 -3.88 -10.91
C LEU A 287 -12.30 -5.07 -11.84
N PRO A 288 -13.51 -5.15 -12.42
CA PRO A 288 -13.84 -6.15 -13.42
C PRO A 288 -12.83 -6.17 -14.57
N GLN A 289 -12.27 -7.34 -14.85
CA GLN A 289 -11.34 -7.55 -15.94
C GLN A 289 -11.99 -8.37 -17.05
N ARG A 290 -11.54 -8.14 -18.29
CA ARG A 290 -11.94 -8.98 -19.43
C ARG A 290 -11.44 -10.41 -19.23
N ASP A 291 -12.32 -11.37 -19.47
CA ASP A 291 -11.96 -12.78 -19.51
C ASP A 291 -11.02 -13.06 -20.70
N SER A 292 -9.80 -13.43 -20.36
CA SER A 292 -8.77 -13.92 -21.28
C SER A 292 -8.50 -15.39 -21.01
N ASP A 293 -7.92 -16.11 -21.97
CA ASP A 293 -7.62 -17.54 -21.78
C ASP A 293 -6.70 -17.79 -20.56
N ILE A 294 -5.82 -16.85 -20.23
CA ILE A 294 -4.97 -16.91 -19.03
C ILE A 294 -5.79 -16.71 -17.75
N ALA A 295 -6.70 -15.73 -17.73
CA ALA A 295 -7.60 -15.52 -16.60
C ALA A 295 -8.51 -16.74 -16.39
N LEU A 296 -9.11 -17.26 -17.46
CA LEU A 296 -9.97 -18.45 -17.42
C LEU A 296 -9.20 -19.69 -16.94
N PHE A 297 -7.92 -19.82 -17.28
CA PHE A 297 -7.08 -20.89 -16.76
C PHE A 297 -6.92 -20.77 -15.24
N PHE A 298 -6.56 -19.58 -14.72
CA PHE A 298 -6.39 -19.41 -13.28
C PHE A 298 -7.71 -19.53 -12.52
N ASP A 299 -8.80 -18.94 -13.04
CA ASP A 299 -10.15 -19.04 -12.48
C ASP A 299 -10.59 -20.51 -12.33
N LYS A 300 -10.33 -21.34 -13.34
CA LYS A 300 -10.69 -22.76 -13.32
C LYS A 300 -9.92 -23.57 -12.26
N ASN A 301 -8.70 -23.16 -11.92
CA ASN A 301 -7.83 -23.89 -10.99
C ASN A 301 -7.77 -23.22 -9.61
N LEU A 302 -8.53 -22.15 -9.37
CA LEU A 302 -8.40 -21.31 -8.17
C LEU A 302 -8.64 -22.10 -6.87
N GLU A 303 -9.61 -23.02 -6.87
CA GLU A 303 -9.88 -23.91 -5.73
C GLU A 303 -8.72 -24.88 -5.41
N ASP A 304 -7.92 -25.24 -6.43
CA ASP A 304 -6.80 -26.17 -6.32
C ASP A 304 -5.44 -25.46 -6.09
N MET A 305 -5.43 -24.12 -6.03
CA MET A 305 -4.24 -23.29 -5.82
C MET A 305 -4.31 -22.53 -4.48
N PRO A 306 -4.11 -23.21 -3.34
CA PRO A 306 -4.04 -22.53 -2.05
C PRO A 306 -2.87 -21.54 -2.03
N GLY A 307 -2.95 -20.55 -1.14
CA GLY A 307 -1.84 -19.63 -0.90
C GLY A 307 -0.58 -20.40 -0.48
N LEU A 308 0.54 -20.17 -1.15
CA LEU A 308 1.80 -20.87 -0.94
C LEU A 308 2.98 -19.90 -0.85
N VAL A 309 3.94 -20.24 0.00
CA VAL A 309 5.24 -19.54 0.04
C VAL A 309 5.92 -19.73 -1.32
N PRO A 310 6.27 -18.63 -2.03
CA PRO A 310 6.95 -18.73 -3.32
C PRO A 310 8.25 -19.53 -3.21
N SER A 311 8.53 -20.39 -4.20
CA SER A 311 9.74 -21.23 -4.22
C SER A 311 11.04 -20.41 -4.16
N SER A 312 11.01 -19.18 -4.66
CA SER A 312 12.12 -18.23 -4.57
C SER A 312 12.55 -17.95 -3.12
N VAL A 313 11.62 -17.91 -2.16
CA VAL A 313 11.93 -17.68 -0.74
C VAL A 313 12.84 -18.78 -0.20
N PHE A 314 12.57 -20.04 -0.54
CA PHE A 314 13.42 -21.17 -0.15
C PHE A 314 14.82 -21.08 -0.78
N ALA A 315 14.89 -20.70 -2.06
CA ALA A 315 16.17 -20.47 -2.74
C ALA A 315 16.98 -19.34 -2.09
N HIS A 316 16.31 -18.28 -1.61
CA HIS A 316 17.00 -17.19 -0.89
C HIS A 316 17.56 -17.65 0.45
N VAL A 317 16.85 -18.52 1.20
CA VAL A 317 17.37 -19.13 2.42
C VAL A 317 18.60 -19.99 2.14
N ASP A 318 18.60 -20.74 1.03
CA ASP A 318 19.73 -21.60 0.66
C ASP A 318 21.02 -20.80 0.39
N GLU A 319 20.92 -19.57 -0.12
CA GLU A 319 22.07 -18.67 -0.34
C GLU A 319 22.78 -18.30 0.98
N ALA A 320 22.05 -18.25 2.10
CA ALA A 320 22.61 -17.96 3.41
C ALA A 320 22.97 -19.22 4.24
N ARG A 321 22.64 -20.42 3.74
CA ARG A 321 22.82 -21.69 4.45
C ARG A 321 24.25 -21.88 4.93
N THR A 322 25.23 -21.73 4.05
CA THR A 322 26.65 -21.92 4.36
C THR A 322 27.12 -21.02 5.51
N LEU A 323 26.59 -19.80 5.61
CA LEU A 323 26.97 -18.84 6.66
C LEU A 323 26.38 -19.23 8.03
N LEU A 324 25.19 -19.81 8.04
CA LEU A 324 24.49 -20.16 9.28
C LEU A 324 24.86 -21.55 9.79
N SER A 325 25.10 -22.51 8.89
CA SER A 325 25.38 -23.91 9.24
C SER A 325 26.69 -24.14 10.00
N ASP A 326 27.56 -23.14 10.10
CA ASP A 326 28.76 -23.20 10.95
C ASP A 326 28.42 -23.21 12.46
N ARG A 327 27.28 -22.60 12.86
CA ARG A 327 26.85 -22.49 14.25
C ARG A 327 25.49 -23.14 14.52
N TYR A 328 24.61 -23.21 13.52
CA TYR A 328 23.21 -23.56 13.70
C TYR A 328 22.82 -24.80 12.90
N ASP A 329 21.95 -25.63 13.49
CA ASP A 329 21.13 -26.54 12.69
C ASP A 329 19.88 -25.79 12.20
N LEU A 330 19.64 -25.85 10.89
CA LEU A 330 18.63 -25.04 10.23
C LEU A 330 17.34 -25.83 10.09
N GLU A 331 16.35 -25.51 10.93
CA GLU A 331 15.04 -26.16 10.90
C GLU A 331 14.01 -25.24 10.23
N LEU A 332 13.41 -25.68 9.13
CA LEU A 332 12.27 -24.99 8.52
C LEU A 332 10.98 -25.40 9.20
N GLY A 333 10.20 -24.40 9.62
CA GLY A 333 8.85 -24.58 10.15
C GLY A 333 7.81 -24.73 9.05
N ASP A 334 6.56 -24.89 9.50
CA ASP A 334 5.41 -24.92 8.61
C ASP A 334 5.16 -23.55 7.95
N ALA A 335 4.58 -23.60 6.75
CA ALA A 335 4.20 -22.42 5.99
C ALA A 335 2.77 -21.97 6.33
N PHE A 336 2.59 -20.67 6.56
CA PHE A 336 1.30 -20.07 6.90
C PHE A 336 1.16 -18.67 6.30
N SER A 337 -0.07 -18.16 6.20
CA SER A 337 -0.25 -16.72 5.98
C SER A 337 0.30 -15.93 7.17
N TRP A 338 0.74 -14.70 6.93
CA TRP A 338 1.26 -13.79 7.96
C TRP A 338 0.28 -13.62 9.13
N GLU A 339 -1.01 -13.49 8.84
CA GLU A 339 -2.04 -13.39 9.88
C GLU A 339 -2.09 -14.63 10.79
N MET A 340 -1.99 -15.83 10.21
CA MET A 340 -1.94 -17.07 10.98
C MET A 340 -0.64 -17.18 11.78
N GLN A 341 0.49 -16.83 11.16
CA GLN A 341 1.82 -16.88 11.77
C GLN A 341 1.93 -15.93 12.98
N LEU A 342 1.32 -14.75 12.90
CA LEU A 342 1.27 -13.79 14.01
C LEU A 342 0.67 -14.38 15.30
N LYS A 343 -0.29 -15.32 15.20
CA LYS A 343 -0.89 -15.97 16.38
C LYS A 343 0.15 -16.78 17.17
N ALA A 344 1.07 -17.43 16.47
CA ALA A 344 2.16 -18.18 17.09
C ALA A 344 3.29 -17.25 17.57
N LEU A 345 3.66 -16.24 16.78
CA LEU A 345 4.75 -15.30 17.13
C LEU A 345 4.42 -14.48 18.38
N ARG A 346 3.16 -14.05 18.54
CA ARG A 346 2.67 -13.33 19.74
C ARG A 346 2.89 -14.06 21.06
N MET A 347 3.12 -15.37 20.99
CA MET A 347 3.29 -16.23 22.15
C MET A 347 4.75 -16.46 22.54
N GLN A 348 5.72 -16.19 21.66
CA GLN A 348 7.11 -16.63 21.86
C GLN A 348 8.16 -15.63 21.39
N ALA A 349 7.85 -14.84 20.36
CA ALA A 349 8.83 -14.10 19.59
C ALA A 349 8.89 -12.62 19.99
N LEU A 350 10.08 -12.14 20.34
CA LEU A 350 10.40 -10.72 20.42
C LEU A 350 11.04 -10.23 19.12
N PRO A 351 10.36 -9.42 18.30
CA PRO A 351 10.94 -8.83 17.10
C PRO A 351 12.19 -8.01 17.44
N ARG A 352 13.27 -8.20 16.66
CA ARG A 352 14.53 -7.46 16.84
C ARG A 352 14.93 -6.65 15.62
N ARG A 353 14.65 -7.16 14.42
CA ARG A 353 15.06 -6.52 13.17
C ARG A 353 14.19 -7.00 12.02
N PHE A 354 13.96 -6.13 11.05
CA PHE A 354 13.34 -6.44 9.78
C PHE A 354 14.31 -6.21 8.63
N GLU A 355 14.06 -6.88 7.51
CA GLU A 355 14.64 -6.51 6.23
C GLU A 355 13.60 -6.72 5.12
N PHE A 356 13.61 -5.85 4.12
CA PHE A 356 12.65 -5.88 3.00
C PHE A 356 13.42 -5.98 1.69
N TRP A 357 12.83 -6.61 0.68
CA TRP A 357 13.44 -6.71 -0.65
C TRP A 357 12.43 -6.51 -1.77
N GLY A 358 12.97 -6.27 -2.96
CA GLY A 358 12.24 -5.96 -4.17
C GLY A 358 11.35 -4.74 -3.98
N SER A 359 10.09 -4.90 -4.40
CA SER A 359 9.07 -3.85 -4.39
C SER A 359 8.77 -3.31 -3.00
N LEU A 360 8.75 -4.19 -2.01
CA LEU A 360 8.49 -3.81 -0.62
C LEU A 360 9.70 -3.08 -0.03
N GLY A 361 10.91 -3.49 -0.37
CA GLY A 361 12.15 -2.79 0.02
C GLY A 361 12.21 -1.37 -0.53
N GLN A 362 11.93 -1.20 -1.83
CA GLN A 362 11.86 0.12 -2.47
C GLN A 362 10.81 1.02 -1.81
N TYR A 363 9.63 0.48 -1.50
CA TYR A 363 8.57 1.22 -0.82
C TYR A 363 8.98 1.62 0.59
N ALA A 364 9.48 0.68 1.41
CA ALA A 364 9.89 0.94 2.79
C ALA A 364 10.98 2.04 2.85
N GLN A 365 11.95 1.98 1.94
CA GLN A 365 12.98 3.01 1.82
C GLN A 365 12.39 4.36 1.42
N LYS A 366 11.58 4.43 0.34
CA LYS A 366 10.94 5.68 -0.11
C LYS A 366 10.04 6.28 0.98
N PHE A 367 9.34 5.44 1.74
CA PHE A 367 8.48 5.84 2.84
C PHE A 367 9.28 6.47 3.99
N VAL A 368 10.32 5.79 4.50
CA VAL A 368 11.13 6.30 5.63
C VAL A 368 11.96 7.53 5.26
N CYS A 369 12.36 7.65 4.00
CA CYS A 369 13.09 8.82 3.48
C CYS A 369 12.19 10.02 3.17
N ASN A 370 10.85 9.85 3.14
CA ASN A 370 9.95 10.95 2.83
C ASN A 370 9.90 11.96 4.00
N PRO A 371 10.09 13.27 3.74
CA PRO A 371 10.07 14.30 4.79
C PRO A 371 8.75 14.34 5.58
N SER A 372 7.58 14.23 4.94
CA SER A 372 6.29 14.19 5.64
C SER A 372 6.20 13.03 6.62
N VAL A 373 6.81 11.89 6.27
CA VAL A 373 6.84 10.74 7.16
C VAL A 373 7.67 11.05 8.40
N ARG A 374 8.86 11.64 8.23
CA ARG A 374 9.79 11.94 9.33
C ARG A 374 9.41 13.16 10.17
N ASP A 375 8.66 14.09 9.60
CA ASP A 375 8.33 15.36 10.26
C ASP A 375 6.92 15.34 10.86
N ARG A 376 5.98 14.63 10.20
CA ARG A 376 4.55 14.67 10.56
C ARG A 376 3.99 13.29 10.90
N TYR A 377 4.18 12.25 10.07
CA TYR A 377 3.50 10.95 10.22
C TYR A 377 4.06 10.11 11.37
N MET A 378 5.33 9.77 11.30
CA MET A 378 6.08 8.99 12.29
C MET A 378 7.30 9.80 12.76
N PRO A 379 7.10 10.92 13.47
CA PRO A 379 8.19 11.84 13.81
C PRO A 379 9.28 11.20 14.66
N TYR A 380 8.96 10.13 15.39
CA TYR A 380 9.93 9.38 16.19
C TYR A 380 11.03 8.72 15.34
N ILE A 381 10.83 8.50 14.03
CA ILE A 381 11.88 8.03 13.12
C ILE A 381 13.06 9.00 13.10
N GLY A 382 12.77 10.29 12.93
CA GLY A 382 13.79 11.34 12.92
C GLY A 382 14.42 11.57 14.29
N HIS A 383 13.61 11.58 15.36
CA HIS A 383 14.09 11.86 16.71
C HIS A 383 14.97 10.76 17.32
N ASN A 384 14.73 9.50 16.92
CA ASN A 384 15.41 8.34 17.49
C ASN A 384 16.39 7.67 16.50
N ASP A 385 16.67 8.31 15.36
CA ASP A 385 17.54 7.79 14.30
C ASP A 385 17.13 6.37 13.81
N LEU A 386 15.83 6.12 13.68
CA LEU A 386 15.31 4.82 13.21
C LEU A 386 15.28 4.75 11.67
N ASP A 387 15.26 3.52 11.17
CA ASP A 387 15.06 3.19 9.76
C ASP A 387 13.99 2.09 9.59
N TRP A 388 13.79 1.63 8.34
CA TRP A 388 12.78 0.60 8.03
C TRP A 388 13.09 -0.78 8.62
N THR A 389 14.28 -0.98 9.19
CA THR A 389 14.70 -2.26 9.79
C THR A 389 14.33 -2.35 11.26
N ASP A 390 13.94 -1.23 11.88
CA ASP A 390 13.48 -1.19 13.26
C ASP A 390 12.02 -1.68 13.39
N PRO A 391 11.71 -2.57 14.35
CA PRO A 391 10.35 -3.04 14.60
C PRO A 391 9.30 -1.93 14.82
N ASP A 392 9.64 -0.82 15.47
CA ASP A 392 8.73 0.32 15.71
C ASP A 392 8.30 1.01 14.39
N VAL A 393 9.00 0.75 13.29
CA VAL A 393 8.72 1.29 11.94
C VAL A 393 8.15 0.19 11.04
N ALA A 394 8.82 -0.97 10.98
CA ALA A 394 8.51 -2.05 10.06
C ALA A 394 7.14 -2.69 10.32
N LEU A 395 6.77 -2.89 11.59
CA LEU A 395 5.51 -3.57 11.94
C LEU A 395 4.28 -2.74 11.60
N PRO A 396 4.19 -1.44 11.97
CA PRO A 396 3.12 -0.58 11.49
C PRO A 396 3.04 -0.55 9.95
N LEU A 397 4.18 -0.51 9.26
CA LEU A 397 4.24 -0.53 7.79
C LEU A 397 3.64 -1.82 7.21
N ILE A 398 4.08 -2.99 7.69
CA ILE A 398 3.57 -4.31 7.25
C ILE A 398 2.09 -4.46 7.56
N GLN A 399 1.64 -4.02 8.74
CA GLN A 399 0.24 -4.07 9.12
C GLN A 399 -0.62 -3.16 8.24
N ASN A 400 -0.13 -1.97 7.89
CA ASN A 400 -0.82 -1.07 6.96
C ASN A 400 -0.90 -1.68 5.54
N LEU A 401 0.16 -2.35 5.09
CA LEU A 401 0.17 -3.09 3.82
C LEU A 401 -0.86 -4.23 3.78
N ALA A 402 -1.04 -4.94 4.91
CA ALA A 402 -1.89 -6.12 4.99
C ALA A 402 -3.36 -5.82 5.32
N GLN A 403 -3.61 -4.83 6.20
CA GLN A 403 -4.92 -4.59 6.81
C GLN A 403 -5.49 -3.20 6.48
N GLY A 404 -4.77 -2.39 5.69
CA GLY A 404 -5.10 -0.98 5.45
C GLY A 404 -4.68 -0.06 6.61
N THR A 405 -4.87 1.25 6.48
CA THR A 405 -4.58 2.20 7.58
C THR A 405 -5.75 2.26 8.58
N PRO A 406 -5.50 2.33 9.90
CA PRO A 406 -6.55 2.67 10.86
C PRO A 406 -7.19 4.02 10.53
N PHE A 407 -8.47 4.20 10.87
CA PHE A 407 -9.21 5.46 10.62
C PHE A 407 -9.05 5.97 9.19
N SER A 408 -9.29 5.10 8.20
CA SER A 408 -9.04 5.41 6.81
C SER A 408 -9.63 6.77 6.39
N GLY A 409 -8.76 7.65 5.87
CA GLY A 409 -9.14 9.00 5.47
C GLY A 409 -9.48 9.95 6.62
N GLY A 410 -9.04 9.63 7.84
CA GLY A 410 -9.31 10.36 9.09
C GLY A 410 -10.72 10.16 9.66
N GLN A 411 -11.54 9.29 9.06
CA GLN A 411 -12.91 9.02 9.51
C GLN A 411 -12.91 7.97 10.62
N ILE A 412 -13.68 8.19 11.68
CA ILE A 412 -13.80 7.23 12.79
C ILE A 412 -15.22 6.68 12.81
N ARG A 413 -15.37 5.41 12.44
CA ARG A 413 -16.64 4.66 12.56
C ARG A 413 -16.76 4.00 13.93
N CYS A 414 -17.94 3.50 14.26
CA CYS A 414 -18.14 2.68 15.46
C CYS A 414 -17.25 1.43 15.45
N SER A 415 -17.08 0.79 14.29
CA SER A 415 -16.18 -0.35 14.15
C SER A 415 -14.70 0.03 14.34
N ASP A 416 -14.28 1.21 13.89
CA ASP A 416 -12.91 1.70 14.07
C ASP A 416 -12.63 2.04 15.54
N ALA A 417 -13.58 2.69 16.20
CA ALA A 417 -13.54 2.96 17.64
C ALA A 417 -13.45 1.66 18.45
N PHE A 418 -14.24 0.64 18.11
CA PHE A 418 -14.16 -0.69 18.74
C PHE A 418 -12.80 -1.36 18.53
N LYS A 419 -12.23 -1.32 17.33
CA LYS A 419 -10.90 -1.90 17.06
C LYS A 419 -9.78 -1.17 17.79
N ALA A 420 -9.81 0.17 17.82
CA ALA A 420 -8.88 0.98 18.60
C ALA A 420 -8.98 0.65 20.10
N GLY A 421 -10.21 0.52 20.60
CA GLY A 421 -10.49 0.06 21.96
C GLY A 421 -9.91 -1.32 22.23
N THR A 422 -10.07 -2.26 21.29
CA THR A 422 -9.51 -3.61 21.39
C THR A 422 -7.99 -3.61 21.43
N ALA A 423 -7.32 -2.80 20.59
CA ALA A 423 -5.86 -2.69 20.58
C ALA A 423 -5.32 -2.17 21.92
N ILE A 424 -5.84 -1.04 22.40
CA ILE A 424 -5.43 -0.42 23.67
C ILE A 424 -5.82 -1.27 24.87
N GLY A 425 -7.03 -1.84 24.88
CA GLY A 425 -7.50 -2.75 25.92
C GLY A 425 -6.62 -3.98 26.05
N THR A 426 -6.26 -4.60 24.92
CA THR A 426 -5.36 -5.77 24.89
C THR A 426 -4.01 -5.43 25.50
N LEU A 427 -3.43 -4.28 25.14
CA LEU A 427 -2.18 -3.79 25.72
C LEU A 427 -2.30 -3.59 27.24
N ILE A 428 -3.31 -2.86 27.71
CA ILE A 428 -3.53 -2.61 29.15
C ILE A 428 -3.62 -3.93 29.93
N ILE A 429 -4.35 -4.92 29.40
CA ILE A 429 -4.52 -6.22 30.06
C ILE A 429 -3.22 -7.02 30.08
N ALA A 430 -2.50 -7.03 28.96
CA ALA A 430 -1.18 -7.65 28.87
C ALA A 430 -0.24 -7.07 29.93
N LEU A 431 -0.20 -5.74 30.04
CA LEU A 431 0.63 -5.00 30.98
C LEU A 431 0.27 -5.27 32.44
N ARG A 432 -1.02 -5.30 32.77
CA ARG A 432 -1.50 -5.63 34.13
C ARG A 432 -1.12 -7.06 34.54
N ASN A 433 -1.25 -8.02 33.62
CA ASN A 433 -0.86 -9.41 33.88
C ASN A 433 0.68 -9.57 33.97
N ALA A 434 1.43 -8.88 33.11
CA ALA A 434 2.89 -8.84 33.19
C ALA A 434 3.39 -8.22 34.51
N ALA A 435 2.66 -7.25 35.07
CA ALA A 435 3.01 -6.65 36.36
C ALA A 435 2.75 -7.55 37.58
N ALA A 436 2.11 -8.71 37.42
CA ALA A 436 1.75 -9.59 38.55
C ALA A 436 2.97 -10.25 39.22
N SER A 437 4.02 -10.56 38.46
CA SER A 437 5.30 -11.07 38.97
C SER A 437 6.39 -10.97 37.90
N GLU A 438 7.67 -11.07 38.29
CA GLU A 438 8.80 -11.09 37.35
C GLU A 438 8.72 -12.26 36.35
N ALA A 439 8.32 -13.45 36.81
CA ALA A 439 8.11 -14.60 35.93
C ALA A 439 6.98 -14.39 34.92
N ALA A 440 5.90 -13.70 35.33
CA ALA A 440 4.82 -13.31 34.42
C ALA A 440 5.29 -12.26 33.41
N ALA A 441 6.08 -11.28 33.85
CA ALA A 441 6.66 -10.27 32.96
C ALA A 441 7.48 -10.92 31.84
N LEU A 442 8.41 -11.83 32.18
CA LEU A 442 9.25 -12.53 31.20
C LEU A 442 8.41 -13.36 30.21
N LYS A 443 7.48 -14.16 30.71
CA LYS A 443 6.63 -15.03 29.88
C LYS A 443 5.74 -14.25 28.90
N LEU A 444 5.25 -13.09 29.33
CA LEU A 444 4.25 -12.31 28.61
C LEU A 444 4.86 -11.19 27.78
N GLU A 445 6.16 -10.95 27.87
CA GLU A 445 6.83 -9.88 27.14
C GLU A 445 6.61 -9.94 25.62
N PRO A 446 6.63 -11.12 24.94
CA PRO A 446 6.22 -11.20 23.54
C PRO A 446 4.83 -10.61 23.30
N PHE A 447 3.84 -11.04 24.08
CA PHE A 447 2.48 -10.58 23.90
C PHE A 447 2.32 -9.08 24.18
N VAL A 448 3.00 -8.55 25.21
CA VAL A 448 3.05 -7.11 25.49
C VAL A 448 3.64 -6.36 24.31
N CYS A 449 4.80 -6.80 23.82
CA CYS A 449 5.52 -6.19 22.70
C CYS A 449 4.64 -6.13 21.43
N TRP A 450 4.03 -7.25 21.05
CA TRP A 450 3.11 -7.29 19.91
C TRP A 450 1.85 -6.45 20.09
N SER A 451 1.30 -6.41 21.31
CA SER A 451 0.14 -5.55 21.61
C SER A 451 0.51 -4.07 21.57
N GLN A 452 1.75 -3.73 21.91
CA GLN A 452 2.28 -2.38 21.85
C GLN A 452 2.43 -1.92 20.40
N TYR A 453 2.94 -2.76 19.48
CA TYR A 453 2.99 -2.41 18.05
C TYR A 453 1.60 -2.21 17.44
N GLU A 454 0.62 -3.04 17.81
CA GLU A 454 -0.76 -2.84 17.38
C GLU A 454 -1.31 -1.49 17.88
N ALA A 455 -1.11 -1.17 19.18
CA ALA A 455 -1.51 0.12 19.73
C ALA A 455 -0.78 1.31 19.09
N LEU A 456 0.52 1.16 18.79
CA LEU A 456 1.35 2.17 18.14
C LEU A 456 0.81 2.51 16.75
N ARG A 457 0.41 1.51 15.97
CA ARG A 457 -0.22 1.72 14.66
C ARG A 457 -1.45 2.63 14.73
N TYR A 458 -2.33 2.45 15.73
CA TYR A 458 -3.45 3.36 15.94
C TYR A 458 -3.00 4.75 16.43
N ALA A 459 -2.01 4.80 17.33
CA ALA A 459 -1.50 6.06 17.86
C ALA A 459 -0.90 6.96 16.78
N ILE A 460 -0.26 6.39 15.75
CA ILE A 460 0.28 7.13 14.60
C ILE A 460 -0.84 7.86 13.84
N GLU A 461 -1.94 7.17 13.56
CA GLU A 461 -3.10 7.78 12.87
C GLU A 461 -3.82 8.80 13.75
N MET A 462 -3.98 8.50 15.04
CA MET A 462 -4.54 9.47 16.01
C MET A 462 -3.68 10.73 16.11
N GLN A 463 -2.36 10.59 16.04
CA GLN A 463 -1.44 11.72 15.99
C GLN A 463 -1.68 12.55 14.71
N GLN A 464 -1.89 11.92 13.55
CA GLN A 464 -2.26 12.65 12.33
C GLN A 464 -3.55 13.44 12.48
N ILE A 465 -4.59 12.80 13.02
CA ILE A 465 -5.88 13.44 13.22
C ILE A 465 -5.72 14.62 14.19
N SER A 466 -5.07 14.43 15.34
CA SER A 466 -4.90 15.49 16.35
C SER A 466 -4.10 16.69 15.83
N VAL A 467 -2.99 16.47 15.12
CA VAL A 467 -2.18 17.56 14.57
C VAL A 467 -2.88 18.24 13.40
N GLY A 468 -3.58 17.45 12.58
CA GLY A 468 -4.24 17.88 11.35
C GLY A 468 -5.60 18.54 11.55
N THR A 469 -6.11 18.68 12.77
CA THR A 469 -7.45 19.21 13.03
C THR A 469 -7.43 20.41 13.97
N ASP A 470 -8.50 21.21 13.94
CA ASP A 470 -8.67 22.39 14.79
C ASP A 470 -9.43 22.09 16.09
N ASP A 471 -10.14 20.95 16.15
CA ASP A 471 -11.06 20.63 17.26
C ASP A 471 -10.41 19.84 18.41
N ILE A 472 -9.18 19.35 18.23
CA ILE A 472 -8.45 18.56 19.24
C ILE A 472 -7.30 19.39 19.80
N ASP A 473 -7.54 20.02 20.97
CA ASP A 473 -6.54 20.85 21.64
C ASP A 473 -5.55 20.05 22.50
N GLU A 474 -6.01 18.97 23.15
CA GLU A 474 -5.20 18.22 24.10
C GLU A 474 -4.18 17.35 23.36
N PRO A 475 -2.87 17.44 23.67
CA PRO A 475 -1.85 16.66 22.97
C PRO A 475 -2.02 15.16 23.25
N ILE A 476 -1.85 14.36 22.20
CA ILE A 476 -1.90 12.90 22.31
C ILE A 476 -0.81 12.37 23.26
N PRO A 477 -1.13 11.50 24.23
CA PRO A 477 -0.14 10.84 25.08
C PRO A 477 0.82 9.95 24.28
N THR A 478 2.08 9.82 24.72
CA THR A 478 3.05 8.95 24.06
C THR A 478 3.06 7.56 24.70
N LEU A 479 2.95 6.51 23.89
CA LEU A 479 3.22 5.14 24.34
C LEU A 479 4.72 4.97 24.65
N THR A 480 5.07 4.12 25.62
CA THR A 480 6.47 3.96 26.04
C THR A 480 6.82 2.50 26.28
N ASN A 481 8.05 2.13 25.91
CA ASN A 481 8.63 0.82 26.22
C ASN A 481 9.23 0.77 27.64
N ASN A 482 9.22 1.88 28.39
CA ASN A 482 9.68 1.89 29.78
C ASN A 482 8.77 0.99 30.65
N PRO A 483 9.30 -0.12 31.24
CA PRO A 483 8.50 -1.08 32.00
C PRO A 483 7.74 -0.46 33.18
N GLN A 484 8.24 0.65 33.74
CA GLN A 484 7.65 1.32 34.89
C GLN A 484 6.50 2.27 34.52
N GLN A 485 6.46 2.75 33.27
CA GLN A 485 5.54 3.78 32.82
C GLN A 485 4.54 3.28 31.76
N ARG A 486 4.84 2.16 31.09
CA ARG A 486 4.04 1.61 29.99
C ARG A 486 2.55 1.44 30.30
N LEU A 487 2.20 0.98 31.51
CA LEU A 487 0.79 0.85 31.92
C LEU A 487 0.09 2.21 32.07
N GLN A 488 0.75 3.16 32.74
CA GLN A 488 0.21 4.51 32.92
C GLN A 488 0.04 5.23 31.57
N ALA A 489 1.01 5.08 30.66
CA ALA A 489 0.94 5.65 29.32
C ALA A 489 -0.23 5.06 28.50
N ALA A 490 -0.44 3.74 28.56
CA ALA A 490 -1.56 3.10 27.89
C ALA A 490 -2.93 3.53 28.47
N GLU A 491 -3.03 3.68 29.79
CA GLU A 491 -4.25 4.19 30.44
C GLU A 491 -4.51 5.67 30.10
N ALA A 492 -3.47 6.51 30.04
CA ALA A 492 -3.58 7.90 29.60
C ALA A 492 -4.07 7.97 28.15
N MET A 493 -3.53 7.14 27.26
CA MET A 493 -3.98 7.04 25.87
C MET A 493 -5.46 6.65 25.79
N ARG A 494 -5.91 5.64 26.55
CA ARG A 494 -7.33 5.24 26.60
C ARG A 494 -8.23 6.43 26.98
N LEU A 495 -7.87 7.14 28.05
CA LEU A 495 -8.65 8.30 28.53
C LEU A 495 -8.69 9.42 27.50
N TRP A 496 -7.56 9.66 26.81
CA TRP A 496 -7.48 10.67 25.76
C TRP A 496 -8.34 10.31 24.56
N ILE A 497 -8.34 9.06 24.10
CA ILE A 497 -9.21 8.60 23.01
C ILE A 497 -10.67 8.82 23.37
N PHE A 498 -11.08 8.42 24.58
CA PHE A 498 -12.46 8.56 25.03
C PHE A 498 -12.91 10.03 25.09
N SER A 499 -12.06 10.91 25.63
CA SER A 499 -12.45 12.28 26.01
C SER A 499 -12.17 13.33 24.93
N HIS A 500 -11.16 13.12 24.08
CA HIS A 500 -10.67 14.12 23.13
C HIS A 500 -10.78 13.69 21.68
N LEU A 501 -10.43 12.43 21.36
CA LEU A 501 -10.60 11.93 19.98
C LEU A 501 -12.08 11.67 19.66
N LEU A 502 -12.81 11.01 20.56
CA LEU A 502 -14.23 10.74 20.35
C LEU A 502 -15.10 11.88 20.89
N GLY A 503 -14.84 12.32 22.13
CA GLY A 503 -15.57 13.42 22.77
C GLY A 503 -17.01 13.07 23.14
N ASP A 504 -17.62 13.93 23.97
CA ASP A 504 -18.96 13.70 24.55
C ASP A 504 -20.10 13.76 23.52
N ASP A 505 -19.85 14.36 22.35
CA ASP A 505 -20.83 14.46 21.26
C ASP A 505 -21.02 13.13 20.50
N HIS A 506 -20.17 12.13 20.74
CA HIS A 506 -20.17 10.85 20.02
C HIS A 506 -20.33 9.63 20.95
N PRO A 507 -21.44 9.53 21.73
CA PRO A 507 -21.60 8.50 22.76
C PRO A 507 -21.66 7.07 22.21
N PHE A 508 -22.11 6.86 20.96
CA PHE A 508 -22.08 5.53 20.33
C PHE A 508 -20.65 5.03 20.11
N HIS A 509 -19.77 5.90 19.62
CA HIS A 509 -18.36 5.56 19.40
C HIS A 509 -17.66 5.32 20.73
N GLN A 510 -17.94 6.13 21.75
CA GLN A 510 -17.42 5.93 23.11
C GLN A 510 -17.84 4.57 23.69
N HIS A 511 -19.11 4.17 23.53
CA HIS A 511 -19.58 2.85 23.97
C HIS A 511 -18.92 1.70 23.20
N CYS A 512 -18.80 1.82 21.88
CA CYS A 512 -18.07 0.84 21.06
C CYS A 512 -16.59 0.74 21.46
N PHE A 513 -15.94 1.87 21.73
CA PHE A 513 -14.55 1.93 22.19
C PHE A 513 -14.36 1.26 23.55
N GLU A 514 -15.17 1.58 24.56
CA GLU A 514 -15.07 0.98 25.90
C GLU A 514 -15.42 -0.51 25.90
N LEU A 515 -16.41 -0.92 25.09
CA LEU A 515 -16.69 -2.35 24.86
C LEU A 515 -15.49 -3.03 24.22
N GLY A 516 -14.80 -2.36 23.28
CA GLY A 516 -13.53 -2.81 22.71
C GLY A 516 -12.41 -2.92 23.75
N CYS A 517 -12.26 -1.95 24.64
CA CYS A 517 -11.27 -2.00 25.74
C CYS A 517 -11.48 -3.18 26.68
N SER A 518 -12.74 -3.55 26.89
CA SER A 518 -13.15 -4.74 27.66
C SER A 518 -13.17 -6.01 26.79
N GLY A 519 -13.07 -5.84 25.47
CA GLY A 519 -13.26 -6.84 24.45
C GLY A 519 -12.30 -8.04 24.47
N PRO A 520 -11.03 -7.94 24.93
CA PRO A 520 -10.15 -9.11 24.98
C PRO A 520 -10.70 -10.27 25.84
N PHE A 521 -11.66 -9.99 26.73
CA PHE A 521 -12.36 -11.01 27.53
C PHE A 521 -13.46 -11.76 26.78
N LEU A 522 -14.11 -11.11 25.82
CA LEU A 522 -15.23 -11.68 25.05
C LEU A 522 -14.78 -12.20 23.68
N PHE A 523 -13.87 -11.50 23.03
CA PHE A 523 -13.54 -11.70 21.61
C PHE A 523 -12.13 -12.26 21.41
N GLY A 524 -11.34 -12.45 22.48
CA GLY A 524 -9.95 -12.91 22.42
C GLY A 524 -9.73 -14.35 22.91
N ASP A 525 -9.44 -15.28 21.99
CA ASP A 525 -9.07 -16.68 22.33
C ASP A 525 -7.66 -16.79 22.95
N LEU A 526 -6.74 -15.90 22.56
CA LEU A 526 -5.34 -15.94 22.97
C LEU A 526 -5.14 -15.62 24.45
N ALA A 527 -5.98 -14.75 25.00
CA ALA A 527 -5.95 -14.36 26.40
C ALA A 527 -6.24 -15.54 27.34
N LEU A 528 -7.19 -16.40 26.94
CA LEU A 528 -7.57 -17.60 27.67
C LEU A 528 -6.46 -18.67 27.60
N ARG A 529 -5.84 -18.85 26.43
CA ARG A 529 -4.71 -19.79 26.25
C ARG A 529 -3.47 -19.42 27.05
N LEU A 530 -3.25 -18.12 27.29
CA LEU A 530 -2.13 -17.62 28.09
C LEU A 530 -2.37 -17.71 29.62
N GLY A 531 -3.58 -18.08 30.04
CA GLY A 531 -3.93 -18.25 31.46
C GLY A 531 -4.06 -16.92 32.22
N TYR A 532 -4.46 -15.84 31.55
CA TYR A 532 -4.57 -14.53 32.16
C TYR A 532 -5.58 -14.46 33.31
N GLN A 533 -5.27 -13.64 34.31
CA GLN A 533 -6.25 -13.18 35.26
C GLN A 533 -7.14 -12.14 34.58
N LEU A 534 -8.36 -12.55 34.28
CA LEU A 534 -9.38 -11.68 33.71
C LEU A 534 -9.87 -10.72 34.83
N PRO A 535 -10.10 -9.44 34.54
CA PRO A 535 -10.86 -8.53 35.39
C PRO A 535 -12.19 -9.15 35.79
N ARG A 536 -12.71 -8.71 36.93
CA ARG A 536 -13.93 -9.26 37.54
C ARG A 536 -15.22 -8.87 36.83
N GLU A 537 -15.17 -8.22 35.67
CA GLU A 537 -16.38 -7.82 34.95
C GLU A 537 -17.12 -9.08 34.48
N PRO A 538 -18.36 -9.31 34.93
CA PRO A 538 -19.08 -10.52 34.57
C PRO A 538 -19.40 -10.46 33.07
N ARG A 539 -19.23 -11.58 32.36
CA ARG A 539 -19.62 -11.77 30.95
C ARG A 539 -21.01 -11.17 30.64
N GLY A 540 -21.95 -11.29 31.59
CA GLY A 540 -23.30 -10.72 31.48
C GLY A 540 -23.36 -9.19 31.42
N HIS A 541 -22.44 -8.46 32.06
CA HIS A 541 -22.37 -7.01 31.97
C HIS A 541 -21.97 -6.57 30.56
N MET A 542 -20.90 -7.14 30.00
CA MET A 542 -20.45 -6.81 28.65
C MET A 542 -21.46 -7.24 27.57
N LEU A 543 -22.15 -8.37 27.75
CA LEU A 543 -23.29 -8.76 26.92
C LEU A 543 -24.45 -7.76 27.02
N GLY A 544 -24.71 -7.23 28.22
CA GLY A 544 -25.67 -6.15 28.44
C GLY A 544 -25.31 -4.91 27.63
N GLU A 545 -24.06 -4.45 27.72
CA GLU A 545 -23.56 -3.29 26.96
C GLU A 545 -23.68 -3.50 25.44
N LEU A 546 -23.32 -4.69 24.94
CA LEU A 546 -23.49 -5.05 23.53
C LEU A 546 -24.95 -4.91 23.08
N ARG A 547 -25.87 -5.49 23.87
CA ARG A 547 -27.31 -5.41 23.59
C ARG A 547 -27.80 -3.96 23.65
N GLU A 548 -27.32 -3.16 24.61
CA GLU A 548 -27.67 -1.74 24.71
C GLU A 548 -27.21 -0.92 23.50
N ILE A 549 -26.01 -1.18 22.98
CA ILE A 549 -25.54 -0.55 21.73
C ILE A 549 -26.52 -0.85 20.59
N MET A 550 -26.91 -2.12 20.41
CA MET A 550 -27.86 -2.51 19.37
C MET A 550 -29.24 -1.88 19.56
N LYS A 551 -29.78 -1.93 20.79
CA LYS A 551 -31.08 -1.34 21.14
C LYS A 551 -31.14 0.15 20.89
N ARG A 552 -30.02 0.86 21.05
CA ARG A 552 -29.94 2.31 20.79
C ARG A 552 -29.67 2.62 19.32
N ALA A 553 -28.91 1.79 18.62
CA ALA A 553 -28.54 2.01 17.22
C ALA A 553 -29.69 1.69 16.25
N ILE A 554 -30.36 0.53 16.41
CA ILE A 554 -31.40 0.07 15.46
C ILE A 554 -32.56 1.08 15.30
N PRO A 555 -33.08 1.74 16.35
CA PRO A 555 -34.13 2.74 16.20
C PRO A 555 -33.71 3.98 15.41
N LYS A 556 -32.41 4.24 15.29
CA LYS A 556 -31.88 5.35 14.49
C LYS A 556 -31.96 5.09 12.99
N VAL A 557 -32.30 3.88 12.52
CA VAL A 557 -32.47 3.57 11.09
C VAL A 557 -33.45 4.54 10.40
N ALA A 558 -34.54 4.93 11.06
CA ALA A 558 -35.52 5.86 10.48
C ALA A 558 -35.01 7.32 10.41
N ALA A 559 -34.06 7.68 11.28
CA ALA A 559 -33.42 9.00 11.30
C ALA A 559 -32.10 9.04 10.51
N SER A 560 -31.53 7.87 10.20
CA SER A 560 -30.41 7.69 9.29
C SER A 560 -30.81 8.25 7.93
N VAL A 561 -29.92 9.05 7.36
CA VAL A 561 -30.12 9.61 6.03
C VAL A 561 -30.24 8.42 5.08
N GLY A 562 -31.37 8.27 4.39
CA GLY A 562 -31.83 7.02 3.77
C GLY A 562 -30.92 6.33 2.72
N TYR A 563 -29.69 6.80 2.52
CA TYR A 563 -28.65 6.16 1.71
C TYR A 563 -27.85 5.08 2.46
N GLN A 564 -27.49 5.28 3.74
CA GLN A 564 -26.68 4.30 4.46
C GLN A 564 -27.48 3.01 4.74
N VAL A 565 -28.81 3.14 4.87
CA VAL A 565 -29.82 2.06 4.95
C VAL A 565 -29.95 1.26 3.63
N ARG A 566 -29.15 1.55 2.60
CA ARG A 566 -29.15 0.83 1.30
C ARG A 566 -27.81 0.19 0.94
N SER A 567 -26.78 0.35 1.77
CA SER A 567 -25.47 -0.25 1.54
C SER A 567 -25.51 -1.79 1.61
N GLU A 568 -24.50 -2.47 1.06
CA GLU A 568 -24.40 -3.93 1.15
C GLU A 568 -24.23 -4.39 2.61
N GLU A 569 -23.51 -3.60 3.43
CA GLU A 569 -23.33 -3.82 4.85
C GLU A 569 -24.65 -3.71 5.61
N TYR A 570 -25.47 -2.70 5.33
CA TYR A 570 -26.79 -2.58 5.93
C TYR A 570 -27.68 -3.76 5.52
N LYS A 571 -27.67 -4.17 4.25
CA LYS A 571 -28.47 -5.32 3.79
C LYS A 571 -28.07 -6.60 4.51
N ALA A 572 -26.77 -6.87 4.63
CA ALA A 572 -26.29 -8.03 5.38
C ALA A 572 -26.72 -7.97 6.86
N PHE A 573 -26.68 -6.78 7.47
CA PHE A 573 -27.16 -6.57 8.83
C PHE A 573 -28.67 -6.76 8.97
N ALA A 574 -29.46 -6.23 8.03
CA ALA A 574 -30.89 -6.41 7.94
C ALA A 574 -31.28 -7.89 7.78
N ASP A 575 -30.58 -8.62 6.91
CA ASP A 575 -30.77 -10.06 6.71
C ASP A 575 -30.44 -10.84 7.98
N TYR A 576 -29.37 -10.47 8.69
CA TYR A 576 -29.02 -11.02 10.00
C TYR A 576 -30.10 -10.78 11.06
N LEU A 577 -30.71 -9.59 11.08
CA LEU A 577 -31.77 -9.25 12.03
C LEU A 577 -33.13 -9.86 11.68
N SER A 578 -33.38 -10.20 10.42
CA SER A 578 -34.68 -10.66 9.92
C SER A 578 -35.33 -11.83 10.66
N PRO A 579 -34.61 -12.79 11.26
CA PRO A 579 -35.21 -13.85 12.07
C PRO A 579 -35.82 -13.34 13.39
N TYR A 580 -35.34 -12.19 13.88
CA TYR A 580 -35.64 -11.66 15.21
C TYR A 580 -36.51 -10.40 15.17
N LEU A 581 -36.36 -9.57 14.14
CA LEU A 581 -37.00 -8.27 14.02
C LEU A 581 -37.49 -8.04 12.59
N ASP A 582 -38.77 -7.71 12.45
CA ASP A 582 -39.27 -7.11 11.21
C ASP A 582 -38.67 -5.70 11.08
N ILE A 583 -37.85 -5.48 10.05
CA ILE A 583 -37.18 -4.19 9.78
C ILE A 583 -38.21 -3.07 9.64
N GLY A 584 -39.45 -3.36 9.19
CA GLY A 584 -40.54 -2.39 9.17
C GLY A 584 -40.86 -1.82 10.57
N SER A 585 -40.53 -2.55 11.64
CA SER A 585 -40.75 -2.20 13.05
C SER A 585 -39.49 -1.68 13.75
N CYS A 586 -38.40 -1.40 13.03
CA CYS A 586 -37.14 -0.95 13.63
C CYS A 586 -37.24 0.36 14.42
N HIS A 587 -38.28 1.16 14.19
CA HIS A 587 -38.54 2.43 14.87
C HIS A 587 -39.26 2.26 16.23
N ASP A 588 -39.78 1.07 16.54
CA ASP A 588 -40.38 0.78 17.85
C ASP A 588 -39.34 0.20 18.81
N GLU A 589 -38.89 1.02 19.76
CA GLU A 589 -37.89 0.67 20.76
C GLU A 589 -38.28 -0.59 21.57
N THR A 590 -39.58 -0.84 21.77
CA THR A 590 -40.05 -2.01 22.53
C THR A 590 -39.87 -3.30 21.74
N SER A 591 -40.24 -3.29 20.46
CA SER A 591 -40.04 -4.41 19.53
C SER A 591 -38.56 -4.69 19.33
N VAL A 592 -37.73 -3.66 19.13
CA VAL A 592 -36.27 -3.77 19.05
C VAL A 592 -35.70 -4.37 20.32
N GLY A 593 -36.10 -3.85 21.50
CA GLY A 593 -35.63 -4.36 22.79
C GLY A 593 -35.90 -5.85 22.96
N THR A 594 -37.13 -6.27 22.67
CA THR A 594 -37.55 -7.68 22.75
C THR A 594 -36.78 -8.56 21.78
N ALA A 595 -36.60 -8.11 20.53
CA ALA A 595 -35.88 -8.85 19.50
C ALA A 595 -34.39 -9.01 19.85
N VAL A 596 -33.74 -7.92 20.26
CA VAL A 596 -32.33 -7.95 20.67
C VAL A 596 -32.16 -8.87 21.86
N ASP A 597 -33.01 -8.79 22.89
CA ASP A 597 -32.92 -9.64 24.10
C ASP A 597 -33.14 -11.14 23.81
N ALA A 598 -33.87 -11.48 22.74
CA ALA A 598 -34.10 -12.87 22.33
C ALA A 598 -32.91 -13.51 21.60
N MET A 599 -31.93 -12.72 21.13
CA MET A 599 -30.78 -13.23 20.39
C MET A 599 -29.83 -14.08 21.28
N PRO A 600 -29.29 -15.21 20.79
CA PRO A 600 -28.34 -16.02 21.55
C PRO A 600 -27.03 -15.30 21.86
N ASP A 601 -26.54 -15.42 23.11
CA ASP A 601 -25.31 -14.76 23.58
C ASP A 601 -24.07 -15.11 22.74
N ASP A 602 -23.86 -16.39 22.43
CA ASP A 602 -22.69 -16.85 21.67
C ASP A 602 -22.72 -16.34 20.22
N GLU A 603 -23.91 -16.24 19.63
CA GLU A 603 -24.11 -15.70 18.30
C GLU A 603 -23.80 -14.19 18.26
N LEU A 604 -24.31 -13.44 19.26
CA LEU A 604 -24.02 -12.01 19.40
C LEU A 604 -22.52 -11.76 19.51
N ILE A 605 -21.81 -12.49 20.37
CA ILE A 605 -20.36 -12.34 20.54
C ILE A 605 -19.64 -12.63 19.21
N ALA A 606 -20.02 -13.69 18.50
CA ALA A 606 -19.37 -14.07 17.25
C ALA A 606 -19.63 -13.09 16.10
N GLN A 607 -20.83 -12.52 16.02
CA GLN A 607 -21.25 -11.64 14.92
C GLN A 607 -20.99 -10.16 15.19
N PHE A 608 -20.80 -9.75 16.45
CA PHE A 608 -20.57 -8.35 16.81
C PHE A 608 -19.43 -7.68 16.04
N PRO A 609 -18.18 -8.19 16.09
CA PRO A 609 -17.07 -7.60 15.37
C PRO A 609 -17.15 -7.76 13.84
N LYS A 610 -18.11 -8.54 13.34
CA LYS A 610 -18.26 -8.88 11.92
C LYS A 610 -19.42 -8.12 11.28
N GLN A 611 -20.63 -8.64 11.40
CA GLN A 611 -21.81 -8.14 10.68
C GLN A 611 -22.48 -6.99 11.43
N ILE A 612 -22.54 -7.05 12.76
CA ILE A 612 -23.30 -6.08 13.56
C ILE A 612 -22.62 -4.70 13.56
N LEU A 613 -21.31 -4.62 13.83
CA LEU A 613 -20.61 -3.32 13.79
C LEU A 613 -20.63 -2.68 12.41
N LYS A 614 -20.49 -3.46 11.33
CA LYS A 614 -20.64 -2.94 9.96
C LYS A 614 -22.05 -2.41 9.70
N GLY A 615 -23.07 -3.10 10.22
CA GLY A 615 -24.45 -2.60 10.22
C GLY A 615 -24.61 -1.31 11.02
N ILE A 616 -24.02 -1.21 12.20
CA ILE A 616 -24.04 0.01 13.02
C ILE A 616 -23.35 1.18 12.30
N ASP A 617 -22.22 0.95 11.63
CA ASP A 617 -21.53 1.96 10.83
C ASP A 617 -22.40 2.51 9.67
N SER A 618 -23.38 1.73 9.21
CA SER A 618 -24.37 2.15 8.21
C SER A 618 -25.58 2.88 8.80
N ILE A 619 -25.64 3.06 10.12
CA ILE A 619 -26.75 3.74 10.80
C ILE A 619 -26.25 5.00 11.53
N ILE A 620 -25.10 4.87 12.18
CA ILE A 620 -24.50 5.91 12.99
C ILE A 620 -23.49 6.68 12.12
N PRO A 621 -23.64 8.01 11.98
CA PRO A 621 -22.67 8.84 11.26
C PRO A 621 -21.27 8.74 11.89
N VAL A 622 -20.23 8.79 11.06
CA VAL A 622 -18.83 8.78 11.53
C VAL A 622 -18.50 10.03 12.34
N VAL A 623 -17.48 9.94 13.20
CA VAL A 623 -16.87 11.14 13.80
C VAL A 623 -16.08 11.86 12.71
N PHE A 624 -16.35 13.17 12.58
CA PHE A 624 -15.59 14.07 11.73
C PHE A 624 -14.93 15.13 12.61
N HIS A 625 -13.66 15.35 12.37
CA HIS A 625 -12.94 16.50 12.92
C HIS A 625 -12.74 17.53 11.81
N GLN A 626 -12.79 18.80 12.15
CA GLN A 626 -12.50 19.89 11.22
C GLN A 626 -11.01 19.89 10.89
N ALA A 627 -10.66 19.56 9.63
CA ALA A 627 -9.28 19.52 9.18
C ALA A 627 -8.73 20.94 8.98
N LYS A 628 -7.45 21.12 9.32
CA LYS A 628 -6.66 22.29 8.93
C LYS A 628 -6.50 22.29 7.41
N ALA A 629 -6.44 23.48 6.82
CA ALA A 629 -6.12 23.61 5.40
C ALA A 629 -4.76 22.97 5.11
N VAL A 630 -4.75 21.94 4.26
CA VAL A 630 -3.53 21.30 3.77
C VAL A 630 -3.30 21.80 2.35
N PRO A 631 -2.19 22.50 2.06
CA PRO A 631 -1.88 22.93 0.70
C PRO A 631 -1.64 21.71 -0.19
N ILE A 632 -2.37 21.61 -1.29
CA ILE A 632 -2.28 20.51 -2.26
C ILE A 632 -1.49 21.01 -3.48
N SER A 633 -0.19 20.70 -3.54
CA SER A 633 0.70 21.32 -4.53
C SER A 633 1.00 20.48 -5.79
N ALA A 634 0.63 19.20 -5.87
CA ALA A 634 0.66 18.45 -7.13
C ALA A 634 -0.28 17.26 -7.10
N VAL A 635 -1.32 17.31 -7.94
CA VAL A 635 -2.23 16.19 -8.17
C VAL A 635 -2.01 15.68 -9.59
N ASP A 636 -1.78 14.38 -9.73
CA ASP A 636 -1.73 13.70 -11.04
C ASP A 636 -3.16 13.55 -11.57
N TRP A 637 -3.69 14.63 -12.15
CA TRP A 637 -5.07 14.69 -12.65
C TRP A 637 -5.34 13.67 -13.75
N ASP A 638 -4.34 13.40 -14.59
CA ASP A 638 -4.44 12.41 -15.65
C ASP A 638 -4.60 11.00 -15.08
N TRP A 639 -3.86 10.67 -14.02
CA TRP A 639 -4.04 9.42 -13.28
C TRP A 639 -5.44 9.28 -12.68
N LEU A 640 -5.92 10.33 -12.00
CA LEU A 640 -7.27 10.31 -11.44
C LEU A 640 -8.32 10.12 -12.53
N LYS A 641 -8.16 10.81 -13.66
CA LYS A 641 -9.06 10.69 -14.80
C LYS A 641 -9.03 9.31 -15.45
N ALA A 642 -7.85 8.69 -15.56
CA ALA A 642 -7.71 7.32 -16.02
C ALA A 642 -8.43 6.32 -15.10
N GLY A 643 -8.33 6.50 -13.78
CA GLY A 643 -9.08 5.68 -12.81
C GLY A 643 -10.60 5.82 -12.96
N ILE A 644 -11.11 7.04 -13.14
CA ILE A 644 -12.54 7.28 -13.40
C ILE A 644 -13.00 6.64 -14.71
N ARG A 645 -12.19 6.73 -15.78
CA ARG A 645 -12.49 6.05 -17.06
C ARG A 645 -12.53 4.54 -16.90
N ALA A 646 -11.56 3.95 -16.20
CA ALA A 646 -11.53 2.52 -15.97
C ALA A 646 -12.76 2.03 -15.20
N LEU A 647 -13.19 2.79 -14.19
CA LEU A 647 -14.44 2.54 -13.47
C LEU A 647 -15.66 2.62 -14.41
N TYR A 648 -15.71 3.64 -15.26
CA TYR A 648 -16.79 3.84 -16.22
C TYR A 648 -16.88 2.70 -17.24
N ASP A 649 -15.74 2.29 -17.80
CA ASP A 649 -15.63 1.19 -18.77
C ASP A 649 -15.98 -0.17 -18.14
N ALA A 650 -15.73 -0.33 -16.84
CA ALA A 650 -16.16 -1.47 -16.04
C ALA A 650 -17.66 -1.43 -15.67
N GLY A 651 -18.41 -0.42 -16.11
CA GLY A 651 -19.85 -0.27 -15.90
C GLY A 651 -20.23 0.52 -14.64
N ASN A 652 -19.26 1.09 -13.91
CA ASN A 652 -19.52 2.00 -12.80
C ASN A 652 -19.56 3.46 -13.27
N HIS A 653 -20.77 3.95 -13.54
CA HIS A 653 -21.01 5.31 -14.01
C HIS A 653 -21.09 6.36 -12.89
N HIS A 654 -20.60 6.04 -11.68
CA HIS A 654 -20.57 6.94 -10.52
C HIS A 654 -19.18 6.98 -9.89
N GLY A 655 -18.13 6.93 -10.71
CA GLY A 655 -16.75 7.14 -10.26
C GLY A 655 -16.56 8.52 -9.62
N ALA A 656 -15.78 8.59 -8.55
CA ALA A 656 -15.55 9.79 -7.76
C ALA A 656 -14.07 10.06 -7.52
N VAL A 657 -13.68 11.33 -7.51
CA VAL A 657 -12.43 11.81 -6.89
C VAL A 657 -12.74 12.14 -5.44
N ILE A 658 -12.00 11.53 -4.52
CA ILE A 658 -12.21 11.61 -3.09
C ILE A 658 -11.04 12.35 -2.47
N ARG A 659 -11.33 13.46 -1.77
CA ARG A 659 -10.40 14.20 -0.92
C ARG A 659 -10.65 13.81 0.54
N GLN A 660 -9.63 13.24 1.18
CA GLN A 660 -9.69 12.75 2.56
C GLN A 660 -9.25 13.81 3.58
N LEU A 661 -9.52 13.59 4.88
CA LEU A 661 -9.14 14.52 5.97
C LEU A 661 -7.63 14.71 6.11
N ASP A 662 -6.84 13.70 5.75
CA ASP A 662 -5.38 13.75 5.75
C ASP A 662 -4.80 14.53 4.55
N GLY A 663 -5.65 15.05 3.67
CA GLY A 663 -5.27 15.77 2.46
C GLY A 663 -5.00 14.88 1.25
N THR A 664 -5.10 13.55 1.39
CA THR A 664 -4.91 12.63 0.26
C THR A 664 -6.06 12.74 -0.74
N ILE A 665 -5.72 12.66 -2.03
CA ILE A 665 -6.68 12.64 -3.13
C ILE A 665 -6.52 11.34 -3.91
N GLY A 666 -7.63 10.64 -4.14
CA GLY A 666 -7.64 9.40 -4.90
C GLY A 666 -8.92 9.22 -5.72
N THR A 667 -8.95 8.17 -6.52
CA THR A 667 -10.17 7.72 -7.22
C THR A 667 -10.89 6.67 -6.40
N GLY A 668 -12.21 6.74 -6.38
CA GLY A 668 -13.08 5.72 -5.81
C GLY A 668 -14.44 5.73 -6.50
N CYS A 669 -15.43 5.17 -5.83
CA CYS A 669 -16.80 5.13 -6.33
C CYS A 669 -17.72 5.78 -5.32
N VAL A 670 -18.79 6.39 -5.81
CA VAL A 670 -19.96 6.62 -4.99
C VAL A 670 -20.52 5.27 -4.52
N ASP A 671 -20.89 5.16 -3.25
CA ASP A 671 -21.51 3.98 -2.67
C ASP A 671 -22.65 3.46 -3.56
N ARG A 672 -22.67 2.15 -3.82
CA ARG A 672 -23.69 1.48 -4.65
C ARG A 672 -25.12 1.74 -4.14
N GLY A 673 -25.30 1.96 -2.85
CA GLY A 673 -26.59 2.33 -2.24
C GLY A 673 -27.12 3.70 -2.72
N MET A 674 -26.23 4.59 -3.19
CA MET A 674 -26.56 5.95 -3.66
C MET A 674 -26.74 6.07 -5.17
N THR A 675 -26.16 5.17 -5.96
CA THR A 675 -26.15 5.26 -7.43
C THR A 675 -27.56 5.32 -8.04
N GLY A 676 -28.55 4.68 -7.42
CA GLY A 676 -29.95 4.71 -7.86
C GLY A 676 -30.69 6.04 -7.64
N LEU A 677 -30.14 6.95 -6.85
CA LEU A 677 -30.71 8.29 -6.58
C LEU A 677 -29.92 9.41 -7.28
N LEU A 678 -28.73 9.08 -7.78
CA LEU A 678 -27.78 10.03 -8.33
C LEU A 678 -27.71 9.88 -9.86
N VAL A 679 -27.59 11.01 -10.55
CA VAL A 679 -27.48 11.01 -12.01
C VAL A 679 -26.13 10.42 -12.41
N PRO A 680 -26.07 9.39 -13.28
CA PRO A 680 -24.79 8.85 -13.72
C PRO A 680 -23.94 9.91 -14.43
N ILE A 681 -22.62 9.72 -14.39
CA ILE A 681 -21.67 10.40 -15.26
C ILE A 681 -22.06 10.06 -16.70
N SER A 682 -22.16 11.06 -17.57
CA SER A 682 -22.48 10.86 -18.98
C SER A 682 -21.23 10.71 -19.85
N ASP A 683 -20.17 11.45 -19.51
CA ASP A 683 -18.86 11.35 -20.15
C ASP A 683 -17.75 11.45 -19.07
N PRO A 684 -16.98 10.37 -18.82
CA PRO A 684 -15.89 10.39 -17.84
C PRO A 684 -14.74 11.34 -18.24
N ASN A 685 -14.73 11.83 -19.48
CA ASN A 685 -13.77 12.85 -19.93
C ASN A 685 -14.14 14.27 -19.49
N GLU A 686 -15.41 14.51 -19.17
CA GLU A 686 -15.92 15.85 -18.84
C GLU A 686 -16.40 15.92 -17.39
N GLU A 687 -17.11 14.88 -16.93
CA GLU A 687 -17.80 14.83 -15.65
C GLU A 687 -17.15 13.84 -14.68
N VAL A 688 -17.25 14.15 -13.38
CA VAL A 688 -16.79 13.31 -12.28
C VAL A 688 -17.56 13.63 -11.01
N TYR A 689 -17.71 12.66 -10.11
CA TYR A 689 -18.16 12.97 -8.75
C TYR A 689 -16.98 13.49 -7.92
N PHE A 690 -17.21 14.54 -7.14
CA PHE A 690 -16.25 14.98 -6.13
C PHE A 690 -16.82 14.70 -4.75
N TYR A 691 -16.00 14.06 -3.92
CA TYR A 691 -16.30 13.80 -2.51
C TYR A 691 -15.24 14.48 -1.65
N ASP A 692 -15.66 15.40 -0.80
CA ASP A 692 -14.78 16.21 0.03
C ASP A 692 -15.07 16.00 1.51
N ASN A 693 -14.07 15.49 2.24
CA ASN A 693 -14.16 15.23 3.67
C ASN A 693 -13.56 16.33 4.55
N LEU A 694 -12.95 17.40 4.03
CA LEU A 694 -12.19 18.35 4.86
C LEU A 694 -13.05 19.16 5.84
N ALA A 695 -14.31 19.47 5.50
CA ALA A 695 -15.11 20.50 6.18
C ALA A 695 -15.87 20.00 7.44
N GLY A 696 -15.40 18.95 8.11
CA GLY A 696 -16.12 18.35 9.25
C GLY A 696 -17.45 17.66 8.88
N HIS A 697 -17.76 17.61 7.58
CA HIS A 697 -18.87 16.86 6.98
C HIS A 697 -18.48 16.49 5.55
N ALA A 698 -19.01 15.39 5.05
CA ALA A 698 -18.77 14.99 3.66
C ALA A 698 -19.67 15.75 2.68
N ILE A 699 -19.07 16.44 1.71
CA ILE A 699 -19.78 17.06 0.58
C ILE A 699 -19.60 16.17 -0.65
N MET A 700 -20.69 15.89 -1.36
CA MET A 700 -20.66 15.16 -2.62
C MET A 700 -21.38 15.92 -3.72
N ALA A 701 -20.74 16.08 -4.88
CA ALA A 701 -21.36 16.73 -6.04
C ALA A 701 -20.85 16.13 -7.36
N LYS A 702 -21.73 16.04 -8.37
CA LYS A 702 -21.31 15.80 -9.76
C LYS A 702 -20.84 17.13 -10.36
N ILE A 703 -19.58 17.20 -10.78
CA ILE A 703 -18.95 18.42 -11.31
C ILE A 703 -18.13 18.12 -12.56
N THR A 704 -17.64 19.16 -13.24
CA THR A 704 -16.69 19.00 -14.35
C THR A 704 -15.26 18.89 -13.83
N TRP A 705 -14.37 18.25 -14.61
CA TRP A 705 -12.94 18.21 -14.29
C TRP A 705 -12.34 19.59 -14.07
N GLN A 706 -12.71 20.58 -14.90
CA GLN A 706 -12.25 21.96 -14.73
C GLN A 706 -12.67 22.52 -13.36
N LYS A 707 -13.94 22.33 -12.97
CA LYS A 707 -14.43 22.85 -11.69
C LYS A 707 -13.79 22.12 -10.50
N LEU A 708 -13.54 20.83 -10.63
CA LEU A 708 -12.82 20.04 -9.62
C LEU A 708 -11.42 20.61 -9.39
N ILE A 709 -10.65 20.81 -10.47
CA ILE A 709 -9.29 21.35 -10.41
C ILE A 709 -9.30 22.74 -9.76
N GLU A 710 -10.20 23.63 -10.17
CA GLU A 710 -10.35 24.95 -9.54
C GLU A 710 -10.64 24.84 -8.05
N THR A 711 -11.52 23.93 -7.63
CA THR A 711 -11.92 23.77 -6.23
C THR A 711 -10.76 23.24 -5.37
N VAL A 712 -10.00 22.28 -5.88
CA VAL A 712 -8.89 21.66 -5.15
C VAL A 712 -7.64 22.54 -5.11
N THR A 713 -7.42 23.40 -6.11
CA THR A 713 -6.21 24.24 -6.24
C THR A 713 -6.38 25.67 -5.73
N SER A 714 -7.60 26.07 -5.34
CA SER A 714 -7.89 27.40 -4.77
C SER A 714 -7.90 27.46 -3.24
N ASP A 715 -7.83 26.30 -2.58
CA ASP A 715 -7.58 26.11 -1.15
C ASP A 715 -6.07 26.03 -0.87
#